data_AF-A0A8T5R2Y6-F1
#
_entry.id   AF-A0A8T5R2Y6-F1
#
_cell.length_a   1.000
_cell.length_b   1.000
_cell.length_c   1.000
_cell.angle_alpha   90.00
_cell.angle_beta   90.00
_cell.angle_gamma   90.00
#
_symmetry.space_group_name_H-M   'P 1'
#
loop_
_entity.id
_entity.type
_entity.pdbx_description
1 polymer ?
#
loop_
_entity_poly.entity_id
_entity_poly.type
_entity_poly.pdbx_seq_one_letter_code
_entity_poly.pdbx_strand_id
1 'polypeptide(L)'
;MVVLLVSSLILVPYPTDAAFGNGDGAFVGSFSFGNAHGHFVGLLAGGQAGRQVAGAGDVNGDGFDDLLIGAPFAAGPSGQYQAGAVYLVYGPHLGSLDLGAADWELRGTNRVGQLGAALAGLGDRDGDGYDDFAVGAPGDGLEHGTVRVYRGGATGPSLMMSLGGDQGTRFGTSIAGGGDLDGDGRPDFAIGAPHENDLAGRVYVYQSQASDVVLAGESRGHKFGTVVTIPGDVNGDGRDDLAMSAPLFPNGSGSERGIVYLRYGPVTSGHMGSTANGIYYPEFTPSDGLFGLALGGTDLDGDGRAEIVVGVPGHDEGTSADRGAVYLFRGANTQFAENAYVRIHGTQAGMMVGRAVTGLGDIDRDGPEEFALGHLDPGGGRGVMRVYYGGGAVGERHLTTSEATVFGYSPGDVGVALAQAGDVNGDGTPDILAGDARRNNGKGQAYLVLGCAPGVDLDGDRLTDCREVNVLGTDAIDIDTDDDGLEDGDEVEIHLTDPRDPDTDGEGISDSDEVNVHLTDPLLADTDRDGFTDHEEIVVHGTDPLVFDMDGDGLGDGDEHHLTETDPLDPDTDGDGIVDGDEDFDGDGLTNAAELNRHGTDVRKADTDGDGLLDGEEILLYGSSPFIVDSDGDGIPDGPEIFAYGTDPLKKDTDFDGLTDQAEVFVHDTDPTKADTDGDGIKDGLEFLLWKTDPKDPDMDRDGLNDRLEIYVYKTDVRDPDSDRDRLLDGEEVLVYGTQPLDPDTDGDLYGDAYEVDRGSDPNNPLSTPVPVLGNLGPMPRVWREMPVTDILPPVLK
;
A
#
# COMPACT_ATOMS: atom_id res chain seq x y z
N MET A 1 -23.25 1.50 32.50
CA MET A 1 -21.89 1.39 33.03
C MET A 1 -21.04 1.01 31.83
N VAL A 2 -20.19 1.93 31.41
CA VAL A 2 -19.37 1.83 30.18
C VAL A 2 -18.37 0.70 30.39
N VAL A 3 -18.34 -0.29 29.51
CA VAL A 3 -17.25 -1.27 29.42
C VAL A 3 -16.46 -0.88 28.17
N LEU A 4 -15.27 -0.33 28.40
CA LEU A 4 -14.25 -0.19 27.37
C LEU A 4 -13.64 -1.57 27.15
N LEU A 5 -13.83 -2.13 25.95
CA LEU A 5 -12.97 -3.21 25.44
C LEU A 5 -11.87 -2.55 24.61
N VAL A 6 -10.63 -2.84 25.00
CA VAL A 6 -9.42 -2.38 24.36
C VAL A 6 -9.00 -3.52 23.43
N SER A 7 -9.38 -3.48 22.17
CA SER A 7 -8.89 -4.42 21.16
C SER A 7 -7.54 -3.93 20.65
N SER A 8 -6.50 -4.70 20.93
CA SER A 8 -5.15 -4.53 20.40
C SER A 8 -5.14 -4.95 18.93
N LEU A 9 -5.29 -3.98 18.04
CA LEU A 9 -5.21 -4.14 16.60
C LEU A 9 -3.77 -4.46 16.19
N ILE A 10 -3.49 -5.71 15.84
CA ILE A 10 -2.28 -6.12 15.12
C ILE A 10 -2.49 -5.68 13.67
N LEU A 11 -1.82 -4.59 13.26
CA LEU A 11 -1.72 -4.19 11.86
C LEU A 11 -0.88 -5.22 11.09
N VAL A 12 -1.53 -6.03 10.27
CA VAL A 12 -0.90 -6.61 9.07
C VAL A 12 -0.91 -5.51 7.99
N PRO A 13 0.22 -5.18 7.36
CA PRO A 13 0.29 -4.06 6.42
C PRO A 13 -0.25 -4.47 5.04
N TYR A 14 -1.53 -4.18 4.77
CA TYR A 14 -2.00 -4.05 3.40
C TYR A 14 -1.48 -2.73 2.81
N PRO A 15 -1.04 -2.71 1.53
CA PRO A 15 -0.51 -1.51 0.91
C PRO A 15 -1.59 -0.42 0.86
N THR A 16 -1.24 0.73 1.41
CA THR A 16 -2.08 1.92 1.50
C THR A 16 -2.15 2.61 0.14
N ASP A 17 -3.30 2.48 -0.54
CA ASP A 17 -3.82 3.45 -1.49
C ASP A 17 -5.33 3.24 -1.66
N ALA A 18 -6.13 3.69 -0.68
CA ALA A 18 -7.54 4.01 -0.91
C ALA A 18 -8.08 4.90 0.22
N ALA A 19 -8.01 6.21 0.01
CA ALA A 19 -8.94 7.11 0.68
C ALA A 19 -10.25 7.06 -0.11
N PHE A 20 -11.15 6.14 0.27
CA PHE A 20 -12.50 6.08 -0.28
C PHE A 20 -13.28 7.32 0.18
N GLY A 21 -13.54 8.23 -0.75
CA GLY A 21 -14.56 9.26 -0.61
C GLY A 21 -15.89 8.70 -1.09
N ASN A 22 -16.94 8.91 -0.29
CA ASN A 22 -18.33 8.54 -0.59
C ASN A 22 -18.84 9.22 -1.87
N GLY A 23 -18.64 8.57 -3.02
CA GLY A 23 -19.13 9.01 -4.32
C GLY A 23 -19.21 7.81 -5.23
N ASP A 24 -20.31 7.07 -5.12
CA ASP A 24 -20.58 5.77 -5.76
C ASP A 24 -20.85 5.87 -7.27
N GLY A 25 -20.12 6.73 -8.00
CA GLY A 25 -20.38 7.01 -9.42
C GLY A 25 -19.21 7.52 -10.25
N ALA A 26 -18.00 7.62 -9.70
CA ALA A 26 -16.83 8.01 -10.50
C ALA A 26 -15.79 6.89 -10.44
N PHE A 27 -15.00 6.71 -11.50
CA PHE A 27 -13.68 6.07 -11.37
C PHE A 27 -12.84 6.89 -10.38
N VAL A 28 -12.91 6.55 -9.10
CA VAL A 28 -12.15 7.22 -8.06
C VAL A 28 -10.87 6.43 -7.81
N GLY A 29 -9.73 7.08 -8.04
CA GLY A 29 -8.42 6.53 -7.71
C GLY A 29 -7.63 6.05 -8.92
N SER A 30 -6.74 5.10 -8.68
CA SER A 30 -5.85 4.58 -9.71
C SER A 30 -5.90 3.07 -9.81
N PHE A 31 -6.08 2.56 -11.02
CA PHE A 31 -6.04 1.14 -11.31
C PHE A 31 -5.11 0.85 -12.49
N SER A 32 -4.80 -0.43 -12.69
CA SER A 32 -3.92 -0.91 -13.75
C SER A 32 -4.76 -1.39 -14.93
N PHE A 33 -4.29 -1.17 -16.17
CA PHE A 33 -4.88 -1.81 -17.37
C PHE A 33 -4.81 -3.34 -17.35
N GLY A 34 -4.17 -3.96 -16.35
CA GLY A 34 -4.29 -5.39 -16.07
C GLY A 34 -5.66 -5.85 -15.59
N ASN A 35 -6.45 -4.92 -15.05
CA ASN A 35 -7.81 -5.15 -14.56
C ASN A 35 -8.83 -4.49 -15.50
N ALA A 36 -8.47 -4.28 -16.77
CA ALA A 36 -9.41 -3.74 -17.74
C ALA A 36 -10.43 -4.82 -18.12
N HIS A 37 -11.68 -4.43 -18.33
CA HIS A 37 -12.77 -5.39 -18.58
C HIS A 37 -12.61 -6.13 -19.90
N GLY A 38 -11.97 -5.52 -20.91
CA GLY A 38 -11.65 -6.20 -22.16
C GLY A 38 -10.17 -6.07 -22.54
N HIS A 39 -9.59 -7.15 -23.04
CA HIS A 39 -8.19 -7.22 -23.48
C HIS A 39 -8.07 -7.79 -24.90
N PHE A 40 -7.75 -6.94 -25.87
CA PHE A 40 -7.65 -7.35 -27.27
C PHE A 40 -6.20 -7.48 -27.70
N VAL A 41 -5.75 -8.71 -27.95
CA VAL A 41 -4.34 -9.04 -28.14
C VAL A 41 -3.96 -9.13 -29.61
N GLY A 42 -2.95 -8.35 -30.01
CA GLY A 42 -2.42 -8.36 -31.36
C GLY A 42 -1.70 -9.65 -31.75
N LEU A 43 -1.82 -10.01 -33.03
CA LEU A 43 -1.29 -11.25 -33.60
C LEU A 43 0.21 -11.24 -33.89
N LEU A 44 0.68 -10.21 -34.61
CA LEU A 44 2.00 -10.20 -35.26
C LEU A 44 2.98 -9.27 -34.54
N ALA A 45 4.17 -9.77 -34.19
CA ALA A 45 5.22 -8.93 -33.61
C ALA A 45 5.58 -7.76 -34.55
N GLY A 46 5.64 -6.55 -34.01
CA GLY A 46 5.80 -5.31 -34.76
C GLY A 46 4.55 -4.85 -35.54
N GLY A 47 3.43 -5.57 -35.47
CA GLY A 47 2.17 -5.21 -36.12
C GLY A 47 1.47 -4.01 -35.50
N GLN A 48 1.69 -3.79 -34.20
CA GLN A 48 1.18 -2.68 -33.42
C GLN A 48 -0.36 -2.55 -33.45
N ALA A 49 -1.07 -3.63 -33.10
CA ALA A 49 -2.50 -3.53 -32.81
C ALA A 49 -2.75 -2.52 -31.67
N GLY A 50 -3.88 -1.80 -31.73
CA GLY A 50 -4.17 -0.70 -30.80
C GLY A 50 -3.32 0.56 -31.05
N ARG A 51 -2.67 0.69 -32.21
CA ARG A 51 -2.01 1.95 -32.61
C ARG A 51 -3.02 3.04 -32.97
N GLN A 52 -4.20 2.61 -33.42
CA GLN A 52 -5.38 3.43 -33.65
C GLN A 52 -6.57 2.59 -33.17
N VAL A 53 -7.52 3.23 -32.51
CA VAL A 53 -8.76 2.64 -32.04
C VAL A 53 -9.93 3.58 -32.35
N ALA A 54 -11.15 3.06 -32.41
CA ALA A 54 -12.40 3.81 -32.51
C ALA A 54 -13.58 2.95 -32.06
N GLY A 55 -14.60 3.53 -31.44
CA GLY A 55 -15.94 2.94 -31.42
C GLY A 55 -16.51 2.88 -32.83
N ALA A 56 -17.14 1.78 -33.18
CA ALA A 56 -17.79 1.56 -34.47
C ALA A 56 -19.28 1.91 -34.44
N GLY A 57 -19.88 1.97 -33.24
CA GLY A 57 -21.32 1.92 -33.05
C GLY A 57 -21.85 0.49 -33.15
N ASP A 58 -23.17 0.31 -33.13
CA ASP A 58 -23.83 -1.00 -33.30
C ASP A 58 -23.83 -1.40 -34.78
N VAL A 59 -22.74 -2.02 -35.25
CA VAL A 59 -22.54 -2.41 -36.65
C VAL A 59 -23.40 -3.62 -37.00
N ASN A 60 -23.73 -4.46 -36.01
CA ASN A 60 -24.39 -5.74 -36.24
C ASN A 60 -25.91 -5.73 -35.93
N GLY A 61 -26.39 -4.71 -35.22
CA GLY A 61 -27.79 -4.48 -34.84
C GLY A 61 -28.26 -5.26 -33.61
N ASP A 62 -27.36 -5.65 -32.70
CA ASP A 62 -27.70 -6.41 -31.49
C ASP A 62 -27.93 -5.53 -30.25
N GLY A 63 -27.71 -4.23 -30.37
CA GLY A 63 -27.91 -3.25 -29.31
C GLY A 63 -26.68 -2.97 -28.46
N PHE A 64 -25.51 -3.53 -28.79
CA PHE A 64 -24.24 -3.23 -28.14
C PHE A 64 -23.31 -2.49 -29.12
N ASP A 65 -22.57 -1.51 -28.63
CA ASP A 65 -21.61 -0.81 -29.48
C ASP A 65 -20.35 -1.68 -29.75
N ASP A 66 -19.89 -1.66 -31.00
CA ASP A 66 -18.79 -2.49 -31.49
C ASP A 66 -17.46 -1.72 -31.56
N LEU A 67 -16.35 -2.46 -31.63
CA LEU A 67 -15.00 -1.88 -31.50
C LEU A 67 -14.14 -2.06 -32.75
N LEU A 68 -13.42 -1.01 -33.16
CA LEU A 68 -12.41 -1.07 -34.22
C LEU A 68 -10.99 -0.95 -33.67
N ILE A 69 -10.14 -1.91 -34.06
CA ILE A 69 -8.74 -1.97 -33.62
C ILE A 69 -7.81 -2.03 -34.84
N GLY A 70 -6.95 -1.02 -34.97
CA GLY A 70 -6.00 -0.87 -36.06
C GLY A 70 -4.61 -1.43 -35.74
N ALA A 71 -4.04 -2.19 -36.68
CA ALA A 71 -2.67 -2.69 -36.67
C ALA A 71 -1.92 -2.26 -37.95
N PRO A 72 -1.64 -0.97 -38.13
CA PRO A 72 -1.15 -0.41 -39.39
C PRO A 72 0.22 -0.92 -39.85
N PHE A 73 0.98 -1.57 -38.97
CA PHE A 73 2.29 -2.13 -39.30
C PHE A 73 2.28 -3.65 -39.44
N ALA A 74 1.12 -4.29 -39.33
CA ALA A 74 0.96 -5.71 -39.59
C ALA A 74 1.45 -6.09 -41.00
N ALA A 75 2.07 -7.26 -41.09
CA ALA A 75 2.48 -7.80 -42.38
C ALA A 75 1.26 -8.30 -43.15
N GLY A 76 1.27 -8.08 -44.47
CA GLY A 76 0.20 -8.56 -45.35
C GLY A 76 0.20 -10.08 -45.50
N PRO A 77 -0.86 -10.67 -46.09
CA PRO A 77 -1.02 -12.13 -46.23
C PRO A 77 0.11 -12.84 -46.98
N SER A 78 0.88 -12.12 -47.82
CA SER A 78 2.03 -12.65 -48.56
C SER A 78 3.37 -12.12 -48.03
N GLY A 79 3.40 -11.63 -46.78
CA GLY A 79 4.60 -11.09 -46.14
C GLY A 79 4.96 -9.67 -46.56
N GLN A 80 4.02 -8.90 -47.11
CA GLN A 80 4.25 -7.50 -47.45
C GLN A 80 4.53 -6.69 -46.18
N TYR A 81 5.64 -5.96 -46.17
CA TYR A 81 6.03 -5.09 -45.06
C TYR A 81 5.02 -3.95 -44.86
N GLN A 82 4.49 -3.80 -43.63
CA GLN A 82 3.56 -2.73 -43.21
C GLN A 82 2.34 -2.59 -44.14
N ALA A 83 1.70 -3.70 -44.49
CA ALA A 83 0.48 -3.65 -45.27
C ALA A 83 -0.71 -3.16 -44.41
N GLY A 84 -0.68 -3.47 -43.12
CA GLY A 84 -1.68 -3.09 -42.13
C GLY A 84 -2.84 -4.08 -42.02
N ALA A 85 -3.57 -4.03 -40.92
CA ALA A 85 -4.78 -4.80 -40.67
C ALA A 85 -5.75 -4.02 -39.78
N VAL A 86 -7.03 -4.36 -39.85
CA VAL A 86 -8.10 -3.85 -38.97
C VAL A 86 -8.95 -5.03 -38.52
N TYR A 87 -9.35 -4.97 -37.26
CA TYR A 87 -10.23 -5.94 -36.62
C TYR A 87 -11.46 -5.21 -36.09
N LEU A 88 -12.63 -5.80 -36.32
CA LEU A 88 -13.90 -5.42 -35.72
C LEU A 88 -14.27 -6.50 -34.72
N VAL A 89 -14.59 -6.09 -33.50
CA VAL A 89 -15.01 -6.96 -32.40
C VAL A 89 -16.39 -6.52 -31.97
N TYR A 90 -17.34 -7.46 -31.92
CA TYR A 90 -18.70 -7.14 -31.51
C TYR A 90 -18.86 -7.04 -29.99
N GLY A 91 -19.71 -6.14 -29.51
CA GLY A 91 -20.15 -6.10 -28.12
C GLY A 91 -21.09 -7.26 -27.77
N PRO A 92 -21.31 -7.58 -26.47
CA PRO A 92 -20.49 -7.20 -25.32
C PRO A 92 -19.30 -8.18 -25.20
N HIS A 93 -18.11 -7.76 -25.62
CA HIS A 93 -16.90 -8.60 -25.47
C HIS A 93 -16.08 -8.17 -24.25
N LEU A 94 -16.31 -8.88 -23.14
CA LEU A 94 -15.51 -8.79 -21.92
C LEU A 94 -14.45 -9.91 -21.88
N GLY A 95 -13.42 -9.73 -21.06
CA GLY A 95 -12.29 -10.64 -20.95
C GLY A 95 -11.27 -10.51 -22.09
N SER A 96 -10.50 -11.58 -22.32
CA SER A 96 -9.34 -11.55 -23.22
C SER A 96 -9.62 -12.20 -24.58
N LEU A 97 -9.42 -11.43 -25.65
CA LEU A 97 -9.57 -11.87 -27.04
C LEU A 97 -8.23 -11.83 -27.78
N ASP A 98 -7.83 -12.94 -28.39
CA ASP A 98 -6.84 -12.89 -29.46
C ASP A 98 -7.53 -12.37 -30.73
N LEU A 99 -7.01 -11.28 -31.32
CA LEU A 99 -7.59 -10.66 -32.53
C LEU A 99 -7.64 -11.58 -33.76
N GLY A 100 -7.02 -12.77 -33.71
CA GLY A 100 -7.26 -13.82 -34.70
C GLY A 100 -8.67 -14.41 -34.67
N ALA A 101 -9.41 -14.19 -33.59
CA ALA A 101 -10.79 -14.61 -33.39
C ALA A 101 -11.80 -13.45 -33.47
N ALA A 102 -11.36 -12.25 -33.88
CA ALA A 102 -12.26 -11.12 -34.10
C ALA A 102 -13.35 -11.43 -35.14
N ASP A 103 -14.54 -10.86 -34.96
CA ASP A 103 -15.74 -11.14 -35.77
C ASP A 103 -15.56 -10.77 -37.23
N TRP A 104 -14.79 -9.72 -37.49
CA TRP A 104 -14.41 -9.34 -38.85
C TRP A 104 -12.97 -8.80 -38.94
N GLU A 105 -12.29 -9.18 -40.02
CA GLU A 105 -10.91 -8.77 -40.29
C GLU A 105 -10.75 -8.24 -41.72
N LEU A 106 -10.02 -7.12 -41.83
CA LEU A 106 -9.53 -6.60 -43.10
C LEU A 106 -7.99 -6.54 -43.12
N ARG A 107 -7.38 -7.27 -44.06
CA ARG A 107 -5.92 -7.28 -44.25
C ARG A 107 -5.49 -6.44 -45.45
N GLY A 108 -4.47 -5.62 -45.24
CA GLY A 108 -3.80 -4.87 -46.30
C GLY A 108 -2.97 -5.79 -47.21
N THR A 109 -2.94 -5.48 -48.51
CA THR A 109 -2.22 -6.28 -49.52
C THR A 109 -1.03 -5.56 -50.14
N ASN A 110 -0.93 -4.24 -49.97
CA ASN A 110 0.09 -3.41 -50.58
C ASN A 110 1.22 -3.11 -49.58
N ARG A 111 2.46 -3.12 -50.07
CA ARG A 111 3.64 -2.83 -49.24
C ARG A 111 3.60 -1.37 -48.79
N VAL A 112 3.77 -1.14 -47.48
CA VAL A 112 3.61 0.18 -46.84
C VAL A 112 2.21 0.76 -47.06
N GLY A 113 1.17 -0.08 -47.20
CA GLY A 113 -0.22 0.38 -47.33
C GLY A 113 -0.74 1.08 -46.08
N GLN A 114 -0.28 0.63 -44.90
CA GLN A 114 -0.66 1.18 -43.59
C GLN A 114 -2.18 1.17 -43.34
N LEU A 115 -2.87 0.11 -43.78
CA LEU A 115 -4.29 -0.08 -43.52
C LEU A 115 -4.56 -0.10 -42.01
N GLY A 116 -5.55 0.67 -41.54
CA GLY A 116 -5.87 0.80 -40.13
C GLY A 116 -5.07 1.89 -39.40
N ALA A 117 -4.45 2.81 -40.14
CA ALA A 117 -3.75 3.96 -39.56
C ALA A 117 -4.71 5.10 -39.16
N ALA A 118 -5.94 5.08 -39.67
CA ALA A 118 -7.03 5.97 -39.28
C ALA A 118 -8.34 5.16 -39.30
N LEU A 119 -9.17 5.34 -38.28
CA LEU A 119 -10.43 4.64 -38.05
C LEU A 119 -11.46 5.65 -37.56
N ALA A 120 -12.72 5.48 -37.93
CA ALA A 120 -13.84 6.26 -37.39
C ALA A 120 -15.15 5.45 -37.52
N GLY A 121 -15.93 5.40 -36.44
CA GLY A 121 -17.36 5.16 -36.52
C GLY A 121 -18.03 6.33 -37.26
N LEU A 122 -18.98 6.03 -38.11
CA LEU A 122 -19.72 7.01 -38.90
C LEU A 122 -21.18 7.11 -38.44
N GLY A 123 -21.65 6.25 -37.53
CA GLY A 123 -23.07 6.09 -37.22
C GLY A 123 -23.87 5.55 -38.42
N ASP A 124 -25.20 5.46 -38.30
CA ASP A 124 -26.11 5.04 -39.38
C ASP A 124 -26.20 6.08 -40.51
N ARG A 125 -25.14 6.14 -41.31
CA ARG A 125 -24.93 7.16 -42.34
C ARG A 125 -25.88 6.96 -43.53
N ASP A 126 -26.33 5.73 -43.80
CA ASP A 126 -27.23 5.44 -44.91
C ASP A 126 -28.69 5.14 -44.52
N GLY A 127 -28.98 5.09 -43.22
CA GLY A 127 -30.33 5.07 -42.65
C GLY A 127 -30.97 3.70 -42.71
N ASP A 128 -30.17 2.65 -42.66
CA ASP A 128 -30.64 1.26 -42.68
C ASP A 128 -30.72 0.63 -41.28
N GLY A 129 -30.37 1.41 -40.24
CA GLY A 129 -30.49 1.06 -38.83
C GLY A 129 -29.28 0.32 -38.26
N TYR A 130 -28.16 0.30 -38.98
CA TYR A 130 -26.89 -0.25 -38.51
C TYR A 130 -25.82 0.84 -38.61
N ASP A 131 -24.91 0.88 -37.66
CA ASP A 131 -23.83 1.85 -37.70
C ASP A 131 -22.77 1.49 -38.74
N ASP A 132 -22.28 2.51 -39.44
CA ASP A 132 -21.30 2.42 -40.49
C ASP A 132 -19.91 2.83 -39.99
N PHE A 133 -18.84 2.43 -40.68
CA PHE A 133 -17.49 2.84 -40.30
C PHE A 133 -16.54 3.04 -41.47
N ALA A 134 -15.44 3.74 -41.22
CA ALA A 134 -14.40 4.04 -42.20
C ALA A 134 -13.01 3.56 -41.78
N VAL A 135 -12.25 3.07 -42.77
CA VAL A 135 -10.88 2.59 -42.59
C VAL A 135 -9.92 3.29 -43.55
N GLY A 136 -8.89 3.94 -43.01
CA GLY A 136 -7.83 4.61 -43.75
C GLY A 136 -6.59 3.75 -44.00
N ALA A 137 -6.01 3.89 -45.18
CA ALA A 137 -4.72 3.31 -45.59
C ALA A 137 -3.88 4.38 -46.32
N PRO A 138 -3.30 5.35 -45.59
CA PRO A 138 -2.65 6.52 -46.19
C PRO A 138 -1.38 6.20 -46.98
N GLY A 139 -0.76 5.04 -46.78
CA GLY A 139 0.39 4.61 -47.56
C GLY A 139 0.04 3.84 -48.85
N ASP A 140 -1.25 3.55 -49.05
CA ASP A 140 -1.70 2.72 -50.16
C ASP A 140 -1.45 3.34 -51.54
N GLY A 141 -1.25 2.48 -52.54
CA GLY A 141 -1.15 2.90 -53.94
C GLY A 141 0.07 3.76 -54.30
N LEU A 142 1.21 3.66 -53.59
CA LEU A 142 2.35 4.58 -53.66
C LEU A 142 2.10 5.91 -52.92
N GLU A 143 1.59 5.82 -51.68
CA GLU A 143 1.24 6.98 -50.85
C GLU A 143 0.17 7.89 -51.50
N HIS A 144 -0.63 7.33 -52.41
CA HIS A 144 -1.88 7.96 -52.83
C HIS A 144 -2.81 8.11 -51.62
N GLY A 145 -2.88 7.03 -50.83
CA GLY A 145 -3.79 6.91 -49.71
C GLY A 145 -5.20 6.52 -50.16
N THR A 146 -5.85 5.67 -49.39
CA THR A 146 -7.23 5.25 -49.62
C THR A 146 -8.04 5.26 -48.33
N VAL A 147 -9.35 5.48 -48.46
CA VAL A 147 -10.32 5.27 -47.39
C VAL A 147 -11.40 4.33 -47.90
N ARG A 148 -11.77 3.33 -47.10
CA ARG A 148 -12.87 2.41 -47.38
C ARG A 148 -13.96 2.60 -46.34
N VAL A 149 -15.17 2.86 -46.81
CA VAL A 149 -16.36 2.97 -45.96
C VAL A 149 -17.11 1.66 -46.05
N TYR A 150 -17.43 1.10 -44.89
CA TYR A 150 -18.17 -0.13 -44.73
C TYR A 150 -19.54 0.19 -44.15
N ARG A 151 -20.53 -0.46 -44.72
CA ARG A 151 -21.88 -0.49 -44.20
C ARG A 151 -22.02 -1.56 -43.15
N GLY A 152 -22.71 -1.27 -42.05
CA GLY A 152 -23.14 -2.27 -41.08
C GLY A 152 -24.14 -3.29 -41.62
N GLY A 153 -24.52 -4.26 -40.79
CA GLY A 153 -25.58 -5.22 -41.09
C GLY A 153 -25.45 -6.52 -40.33
N ALA A 154 -26.60 -7.16 -40.08
CA ALA A 154 -26.73 -8.42 -39.32
C ALA A 154 -25.93 -9.63 -39.85
N THR A 155 -25.37 -9.57 -41.06
CA THR A 155 -24.48 -10.63 -41.61
C THR A 155 -23.01 -10.22 -41.63
N GLY A 156 -22.68 -9.13 -40.96
CA GLY A 156 -21.37 -8.48 -40.98
C GLY A 156 -21.23 -7.40 -42.04
N PRO A 157 -20.17 -6.59 -41.93
CA PRO A 157 -20.04 -5.36 -42.68
C PRO A 157 -19.72 -5.60 -44.17
N SER A 158 -20.20 -4.69 -45.02
CA SER A 158 -20.03 -4.75 -46.47
C SER A 158 -19.45 -3.46 -47.04
N LEU A 159 -18.58 -3.55 -48.06
CA LEU A 159 -17.93 -2.37 -48.62
C LEU A 159 -18.96 -1.48 -49.34
N MET A 160 -19.18 -0.28 -48.81
CA MET A 160 -20.08 0.72 -49.39
C MET A 160 -19.38 1.54 -50.48
N MET A 161 -18.20 2.09 -50.16
CA MET A 161 -17.42 2.91 -51.09
C MET A 161 -15.93 2.87 -50.79
N SER A 162 -15.13 3.12 -51.83
CA SER A 162 -13.68 3.27 -51.72
C SER A 162 -13.26 4.58 -52.37
N LEU A 163 -12.62 5.43 -51.57
CA LEU A 163 -12.08 6.73 -51.92
C LEU A 163 -10.56 6.65 -52.04
N GLY A 164 -9.97 7.39 -52.96
CA GLY A 164 -8.53 7.39 -53.19
C GLY A 164 -8.01 8.80 -53.45
N GLY A 165 -6.84 9.10 -52.90
CA GLY A 165 -6.14 10.36 -53.14
C GLY A 165 -5.30 10.35 -54.41
N ASP A 166 -4.82 11.53 -54.78
CA ASP A 166 -3.77 11.68 -55.78
C ASP A 166 -2.42 11.21 -55.25
N GLN A 167 -1.45 11.02 -56.15
CA GLN A 167 -0.14 10.50 -55.81
C GLN A 167 0.58 11.31 -54.73
N GLY A 168 1.02 10.63 -53.67
CA GLY A 168 1.79 11.22 -52.58
C GLY A 168 0.98 12.10 -51.63
N THR A 169 -0.36 12.16 -51.76
CA THR A 169 -1.22 12.99 -50.90
C THR A 169 -1.46 12.39 -49.52
N ARG A 170 -1.21 11.07 -49.36
CA ARG A 170 -1.50 10.31 -48.14
C ARG A 170 -2.93 10.53 -47.66
N PHE A 171 -3.89 10.53 -48.59
CA PHE A 171 -5.31 10.65 -48.30
C PHE A 171 -5.76 9.56 -47.31
N GLY A 172 -6.57 9.93 -46.31
CA GLY A 172 -6.94 9.02 -45.23
C GLY A 172 -5.91 8.96 -44.11
N THR A 173 -5.11 10.02 -43.91
CA THR A 173 -4.21 10.12 -42.75
C THR A 173 -4.98 10.33 -41.45
N SER A 174 -6.13 11.02 -41.52
CA SER A 174 -7.08 11.17 -40.43
C SER A 174 -8.50 11.09 -40.99
N ILE A 175 -9.43 10.60 -40.16
CA ILE A 175 -10.84 10.47 -40.47
C ILE A 175 -11.61 10.87 -39.21
N ALA A 176 -12.67 11.66 -39.37
CA ALA A 176 -13.65 11.96 -38.32
C ALA A 176 -15.05 11.69 -38.88
N GLY A 177 -15.93 11.10 -38.09
CA GLY A 177 -17.29 10.73 -38.49
C GLY A 177 -18.27 10.87 -37.33
N GLY A 178 -19.54 10.56 -37.59
CA GLY A 178 -20.59 10.48 -36.57
C GLY A 178 -21.39 11.76 -36.34
N GLY A 179 -20.96 12.92 -36.84
CA GLY A 179 -21.68 14.19 -36.64
C GLY A 179 -22.39 14.73 -37.89
N ASP A 180 -23.46 15.48 -37.69
CA ASP A 180 -24.32 16.07 -38.73
C ASP A 180 -23.87 17.52 -39.03
N LEU A 181 -22.93 17.66 -39.96
CA LEU A 181 -22.32 18.95 -40.29
C LEU A 181 -23.26 19.83 -41.11
N ASP A 182 -24.21 19.28 -41.86
CA ASP A 182 -25.13 20.04 -42.71
C ASP A 182 -26.56 20.18 -42.16
N GLY A 183 -26.89 19.47 -41.08
CA GLY A 183 -28.16 19.51 -40.37
C GLY A 183 -29.27 18.75 -41.10
N ASP A 184 -28.94 17.73 -41.88
CA ASP A 184 -29.91 16.89 -42.60
C ASP A 184 -30.43 15.68 -41.79
N GLY A 185 -29.90 15.50 -40.57
CA GLY A 185 -30.24 14.43 -39.65
C GLY A 185 -29.52 13.11 -39.94
N ARG A 186 -28.49 13.11 -40.80
CA ARG A 186 -27.64 11.95 -41.05
C ARG A 186 -26.18 12.31 -40.79
N PRO A 187 -25.38 11.36 -40.27
CA PRO A 187 -23.97 11.60 -40.07
C PRO A 187 -23.20 11.92 -41.36
N ASP A 188 -22.31 12.89 -41.24
CA ASP A 188 -21.30 13.27 -42.20
C ASP A 188 -19.92 12.80 -41.74
N PHE A 189 -18.93 12.85 -42.64
CA PHE A 189 -17.56 12.52 -42.28
C PHE A 189 -16.53 13.36 -43.05
N ALA A 190 -15.34 13.48 -42.47
CA ALA A 190 -14.24 14.27 -43.01
C ALA A 190 -12.94 13.47 -43.08
N ILE A 191 -12.16 13.67 -44.16
CA ILE A 191 -10.90 12.97 -44.42
C ILE A 191 -9.77 13.96 -44.64
N GLY A 192 -8.66 13.76 -43.93
CA GLY A 192 -7.41 14.50 -44.09
C GLY A 192 -6.48 13.96 -45.17
N ALA A 193 -5.89 14.87 -45.97
CA ALA A 193 -4.86 14.61 -46.96
C ALA A 193 -3.68 15.60 -46.80
N PRO A 194 -2.88 15.46 -45.73
CA PRO A 194 -1.92 16.49 -45.32
C PRO A 194 -0.75 16.69 -46.28
N HIS A 195 -0.47 15.75 -47.17
CA HIS A 195 0.65 15.86 -48.10
C HIS A 195 0.25 16.49 -49.44
N GLU A 196 -1.03 16.79 -49.62
CA GLU A 196 -1.53 17.35 -50.86
C GLU A 196 -1.05 18.80 -51.09
N ASN A 197 -0.94 19.18 -52.36
CA ASN A 197 -0.55 20.53 -52.81
C ASN A 197 0.75 21.02 -52.16
N ASP A 198 1.86 20.31 -52.41
CA ASP A 198 3.18 20.60 -51.83
C ASP A 198 3.17 20.65 -50.28
N LEU A 199 2.48 19.70 -49.65
CA LEU A 199 2.31 19.64 -48.19
C LEU A 199 1.53 20.83 -47.60
N ALA A 200 0.77 21.58 -48.41
CA ALA A 200 -0.18 22.56 -47.87
C ALA A 200 -1.33 21.86 -47.14
N GLY A 201 -1.75 20.70 -47.66
CA GLY A 201 -2.79 19.85 -47.09
C GLY A 201 -4.21 20.22 -47.51
N ARG A 202 -5.10 19.22 -47.46
CA ARG A 202 -6.54 19.37 -47.71
C ARG A 202 -7.36 18.52 -46.73
N VAL A 203 -8.60 18.93 -46.53
CA VAL A 203 -9.65 18.15 -45.88
C VAL A 203 -10.84 18.03 -46.82
N TYR A 204 -11.37 16.82 -46.94
CA TYR A 204 -12.54 16.49 -47.76
C TYR A 204 -13.69 16.12 -46.83
N VAL A 205 -14.81 16.83 -46.94
CA VAL A 205 -16.02 16.56 -46.16
C VAL A 205 -17.05 15.92 -47.09
N TYR A 206 -17.56 14.76 -46.70
CA TYR A 206 -18.50 13.95 -47.46
C TYR A 206 -19.84 14.01 -46.75
N GLN A 207 -20.78 14.71 -47.38
CA GLN A 207 -22.11 14.94 -46.83
C GLN A 207 -23.07 13.84 -47.26
N SER A 208 -24.01 13.49 -46.40
CA SER A 208 -24.91 12.36 -46.65
C SER A 208 -25.78 12.54 -47.91
N GLN A 209 -26.35 13.74 -48.08
CA GLN A 209 -27.25 14.10 -49.19
C GLN A 209 -26.82 15.34 -49.98
N ALA A 210 -25.65 15.91 -49.67
CA ALA A 210 -25.11 17.10 -50.34
C ALA A 210 -23.85 16.79 -51.17
N SER A 211 -23.29 17.83 -51.80
CA SER A 211 -22.09 17.70 -52.63
C SER A 211 -20.84 17.78 -51.77
N ASP A 212 -19.86 16.92 -52.04
CA ASP A 212 -18.57 16.89 -51.34
C ASP A 212 -17.94 18.29 -51.24
N VAL A 213 -17.40 18.59 -50.07
CA VAL A 213 -16.79 19.87 -49.73
C VAL A 213 -15.29 19.72 -49.59
N VAL A 214 -14.54 20.63 -50.21
CA VAL A 214 -13.07 20.64 -50.16
C VAL A 214 -12.58 21.88 -49.44
N LEU A 215 -11.81 21.66 -48.38
CA LEU A 215 -11.16 22.69 -47.58
C LEU A 215 -9.65 22.67 -47.86
N ALA A 216 -9.12 23.80 -48.30
CA ALA A 216 -7.70 23.95 -48.61
C ALA A 216 -6.94 24.62 -47.45
N GLY A 217 -5.77 24.05 -47.12
CA GLY A 217 -4.82 24.64 -46.20
C GLY A 217 -4.19 25.92 -46.74
N GLU A 218 -3.65 26.75 -45.85
CA GLU A 218 -3.26 28.12 -46.19
C GLU A 218 -1.99 28.26 -47.03
N SER A 219 -1.00 27.42 -46.80
CA SER A 219 0.36 27.61 -47.31
C SER A 219 1.16 26.33 -47.31
N ARG A 220 2.18 26.29 -48.18
CA ARG A 220 3.05 25.13 -48.43
C ARG A 220 3.74 24.65 -47.14
N GLY A 221 3.78 23.34 -46.92
CA GLY A 221 4.55 22.73 -45.82
C GLY A 221 3.82 22.58 -44.49
N HIS A 222 2.61 23.12 -44.34
CA HIS A 222 1.92 23.21 -43.05
C HIS A 222 1.16 21.92 -42.66
N LYS A 223 0.96 21.00 -43.61
CA LYS A 223 0.28 19.71 -43.42
C LYS A 223 -1.15 19.83 -42.85
N PHE A 224 -1.94 20.75 -43.38
CA PHE A 224 -3.34 20.89 -43.00
C PHE A 224 -4.14 19.59 -43.20
N GLY A 225 -4.98 19.23 -42.24
CA GLY A 225 -5.70 17.96 -42.22
C GLY A 225 -4.85 16.81 -41.66
N THR A 226 -3.85 17.10 -40.83
CA THR A 226 -3.13 16.03 -40.11
C THR A 226 -4.04 15.37 -39.07
N VAL A 227 -4.77 16.17 -38.29
CA VAL A 227 -5.86 15.70 -37.42
C VAL A 227 -7.14 16.43 -37.83
N VAL A 228 -8.24 15.69 -37.85
CA VAL A 228 -9.59 16.17 -38.10
C VAL A 228 -10.47 15.56 -37.00
N THR A 229 -11.38 16.35 -36.43
CA THR A 229 -12.38 15.87 -35.47
C THR A 229 -13.68 16.65 -35.64
N ILE A 230 -14.80 16.03 -35.25
CA ILE A 230 -16.12 16.65 -35.18
C ILE A 230 -16.43 16.79 -33.69
N PRO A 231 -16.14 17.94 -33.07
CA PRO A 231 -16.29 18.11 -31.62
C PRO A 231 -17.74 18.14 -31.14
N GLY A 232 -18.73 18.23 -32.03
CA GLY A 232 -20.13 18.53 -31.71
C GLY A 232 -20.51 19.96 -32.11
N ASP A 233 -21.65 20.45 -31.62
CA ASP A 233 -22.12 21.82 -31.85
C ASP A 233 -21.37 22.82 -30.95
N VAL A 234 -20.35 23.48 -31.50
CA VAL A 234 -19.51 24.44 -30.77
C VAL A 234 -20.17 25.82 -30.74
N ASN A 235 -21.23 26.08 -31.50
CA ASN A 235 -21.79 27.42 -31.67
C ASN A 235 -23.25 27.56 -31.21
N GLY A 236 -23.89 26.45 -30.88
CA GLY A 236 -25.26 26.35 -30.38
C GLY A 236 -26.31 26.56 -31.47
N ASP A 237 -26.01 26.27 -32.74
CA ASP A 237 -26.97 26.38 -33.84
C ASP A 237 -27.66 25.06 -34.22
N GLY A 238 -27.35 23.99 -33.50
CA GLY A 238 -27.91 22.65 -33.63
C GLY A 238 -27.31 21.85 -34.77
N ARG A 239 -26.15 22.23 -35.29
CA ARG A 239 -25.35 21.44 -36.23
C ARG A 239 -23.99 21.17 -35.64
N ASP A 240 -23.42 20.04 -36.00
CA ASP A 240 -22.06 19.75 -35.60
C ASP A 240 -21.06 20.60 -36.38
N ASP A 241 -19.95 20.90 -35.73
CA ASP A 241 -18.89 21.72 -36.27
C ASP A 241 -17.66 20.88 -36.61
N LEU A 242 -16.69 21.47 -37.31
CA LEU A 242 -15.50 20.75 -37.79
C LEU A 242 -14.21 21.42 -37.31
N ALA A 243 -13.38 20.69 -36.57
CA ALA A 243 -12.06 21.12 -36.13
C ALA A 243 -10.94 20.39 -36.88
N MET A 244 -9.92 21.13 -37.33
CA MET A 244 -8.85 20.61 -38.19
C MET A 244 -7.50 21.25 -37.88
N SER A 245 -6.42 20.46 -37.85
CA SER A 245 -5.09 20.97 -37.53
C SER A 245 -4.13 21.08 -38.72
N ALA A 246 -3.18 22.00 -38.61
CA ALA A 246 -1.97 22.10 -39.42
C ALA A 246 -0.74 22.25 -38.49
N PRO A 247 -0.19 21.14 -37.98
CA PRO A 247 0.78 21.15 -36.88
C PRO A 247 2.14 21.77 -37.25
N LEU A 248 2.46 21.86 -38.55
CA LEU A 248 3.72 22.45 -39.03
C LEU A 248 3.59 23.92 -39.45
N PHE A 249 2.56 24.63 -38.97
CA PHE A 249 2.38 26.04 -39.28
C PHE A 249 3.50 26.89 -38.64
N PRO A 250 4.20 27.78 -39.38
CA PRO A 250 5.35 28.53 -38.88
C PRO A 250 4.96 29.70 -37.98
N ASN A 251 5.82 30.03 -37.02
CA ASN A 251 5.66 31.19 -36.13
C ASN A 251 6.28 32.50 -36.65
N GLY A 252 6.76 32.52 -37.90
CA GLY A 252 7.42 33.69 -38.50
C GLY A 252 8.90 33.86 -38.14
N SER A 253 9.44 33.11 -37.16
CA SER A 253 10.87 33.09 -36.82
C SER A 253 11.62 31.82 -37.26
N GLY A 254 10.92 30.88 -37.92
CA GLY A 254 11.51 29.67 -38.48
C GLY A 254 11.28 28.37 -37.70
N SER A 255 10.48 28.41 -36.62
CA SER A 255 10.01 27.20 -35.92
C SER A 255 8.50 26.99 -36.14
N GLU A 256 8.04 25.75 -36.01
CA GLU A 256 6.64 25.38 -36.16
C GLU A 256 5.85 25.62 -34.86
N ARG A 257 4.82 26.48 -34.90
CA ARG A 257 3.90 26.70 -33.77
C ARG A 257 2.68 25.77 -33.79
N GLY A 258 2.31 25.25 -34.96
CA GLY A 258 1.03 24.57 -35.17
C GLY A 258 -0.18 25.51 -35.10
N ILE A 259 -1.31 25.07 -35.65
CA ILE A 259 -2.57 25.81 -35.66
C ILE A 259 -3.75 24.84 -35.77
N VAL A 260 -4.88 25.19 -35.16
CA VAL A 260 -6.15 24.50 -35.29
C VAL A 260 -7.19 25.47 -35.84
N TYR A 261 -7.98 25.02 -36.79
CA TYR A 261 -9.08 25.78 -37.38
C TYR A 261 -10.41 25.16 -37.00
N LEU A 262 -11.42 26.00 -36.78
CA LEU A 262 -12.82 25.60 -36.59
C LEU A 262 -13.68 26.13 -37.73
N ARG A 263 -14.60 25.29 -38.19
CA ARG A 263 -15.63 25.62 -39.16
C ARG A 263 -17.00 25.26 -38.62
N TYR A 264 -17.92 26.20 -38.68
CA TYR A 264 -19.29 25.96 -38.28
C TYR A 264 -20.07 25.21 -39.37
N GLY A 265 -20.97 24.33 -38.97
CA GLY A 265 -22.00 23.77 -39.83
C GLY A 265 -22.96 24.86 -40.35
N PRO A 266 -23.50 24.80 -41.58
CA PRO A 266 -23.12 23.90 -42.67
C PRO A 266 -21.74 24.25 -43.26
N VAL A 267 -20.89 23.22 -43.38
CA VAL A 267 -19.54 23.39 -43.91
C VAL A 267 -19.60 23.55 -45.44
N THR A 268 -18.92 24.58 -45.98
CA THR A 268 -18.83 24.83 -47.42
C THR A 268 -17.38 24.95 -47.89
N SER A 269 -17.12 24.60 -49.16
CA SER A 269 -15.79 24.64 -49.77
C SER A 269 -15.12 26.01 -49.65
N GLY A 270 -13.82 26.02 -49.37
CA GLY A 270 -13.10 27.28 -49.12
C GLY A 270 -11.64 27.10 -48.72
N HIS A 271 -10.96 28.23 -48.59
CA HIS A 271 -9.56 28.30 -48.16
C HIS A 271 -9.50 28.79 -46.72
N MET A 272 -8.85 28.05 -45.81
CA MET A 272 -9.04 28.24 -44.38
C MET A 272 -8.63 29.62 -43.87
N GLY A 273 -7.60 30.23 -44.45
CA GLY A 273 -7.16 31.59 -44.08
C GLY A 273 -8.13 32.73 -44.40
N SER A 274 -9.25 32.46 -45.07
CA SER A 274 -10.30 33.45 -45.31
C SER A 274 -11.70 32.95 -44.96
N THR A 275 -11.85 31.71 -44.53
CA THR A 275 -13.16 31.07 -44.33
C THR A 275 -13.31 30.34 -43.00
N ALA A 276 -12.26 30.26 -42.17
CA ALA A 276 -12.34 29.75 -40.81
C ALA A 276 -13.24 30.62 -39.92
N ASN A 277 -14.06 29.96 -39.09
CA ASN A 277 -14.88 30.61 -38.06
C ASN A 277 -14.04 30.86 -36.80
N GLY A 278 -13.18 29.91 -36.44
CA GLY A 278 -12.23 30.00 -35.34
C GLY A 278 -10.81 29.61 -35.78
N ILE A 279 -9.81 30.23 -35.17
CA ILE A 279 -8.39 29.94 -35.40
C ILE A 279 -7.68 29.94 -34.04
N TYR A 280 -7.04 28.83 -33.69
CA TYR A 280 -6.39 28.60 -32.41
C TYR A 280 -4.90 28.29 -32.60
N TYR A 281 -4.04 28.96 -31.83
CA TYR A 281 -2.58 28.75 -31.83
C TYR A 281 -1.99 29.20 -30.48
N PRO A 282 -0.90 28.59 -29.99
CA PRO A 282 -0.39 28.84 -28.63
C PRO A 282 0.24 30.23 -28.45
N GLU A 283 0.24 30.73 -27.20
CA GLU A 283 0.72 32.06 -26.78
C GLU A 283 2.25 32.20 -26.84
N PHE A 284 2.98 31.14 -26.46
CA PHE A 284 4.44 31.09 -26.46
C PHE A 284 4.94 29.93 -27.30
N THR A 285 5.98 30.19 -28.08
CA THR A 285 6.73 29.18 -28.80
C THR A 285 8.03 28.87 -28.07
N PRO A 286 8.14 27.75 -27.34
CA PRO A 286 9.34 26.95 -27.45
C PRO A 286 9.35 26.27 -28.83
N SER A 287 10.54 26.03 -29.35
CA SER A 287 10.77 25.13 -30.46
C SER A 287 10.01 23.81 -30.23
N ASP A 288 9.27 23.33 -31.23
CA ASP A 288 8.96 21.89 -31.39
C ASP A 288 7.70 21.33 -30.70
N GLY A 289 6.82 22.17 -30.14
CA GLY A 289 5.62 21.70 -29.42
C GLY A 289 4.51 21.01 -30.24
N LEU A 290 4.43 21.31 -31.55
CA LEU A 290 3.47 20.74 -32.51
C LEU A 290 1.99 20.80 -32.02
N PHE A 291 1.46 22.02 -31.87
CA PHE A 291 0.07 22.26 -31.47
C PHE A 291 -0.93 21.63 -32.45
N GLY A 292 -1.92 20.89 -31.92
CA GLY A 292 -2.96 20.24 -32.72
C GLY A 292 -2.58 18.84 -33.23
N LEU A 293 -1.67 18.14 -32.55
CA LEU A 293 -1.35 16.74 -32.84
C LEU A 293 -2.37 15.74 -32.31
N ALA A 294 -3.23 16.16 -31.38
CA ALA A 294 -4.40 15.43 -30.92
C ALA A 294 -5.55 16.43 -30.74
N LEU A 295 -6.75 16.07 -31.17
CA LEU A 295 -7.95 16.89 -31.08
C LEU A 295 -9.13 16.04 -30.60
N GLY A 296 -9.95 16.59 -29.72
CA GLY A 296 -11.23 16.04 -29.29
C GLY A 296 -12.24 17.17 -29.05
N GLY A 297 -13.46 16.81 -28.66
CA GLY A 297 -14.47 17.76 -28.20
C GLY A 297 -15.65 17.04 -27.58
N THR A 298 -16.33 17.74 -26.67
CA THR A 298 -17.41 17.24 -25.81
C THR A 298 -17.95 18.45 -25.02
N ASP A 299 -19.18 18.41 -24.48
CA ASP A 299 -19.79 19.47 -23.66
C ASP A 299 -19.38 19.33 -22.18
N LEU A 300 -18.23 19.89 -21.83
CA LEU A 300 -17.61 19.67 -20.50
C LEU A 300 -18.30 20.46 -19.38
N ASP A 301 -19.03 21.52 -19.72
CA ASP A 301 -19.72 22.36 -18.74
C ASP A 301 -21.26 22.28 -18.77
N GLY A 302 -21.80 21.39 -19.62
CA GLY A 302 -23.22 21.04 -19.69
C GLY A 302 -24.09 22.19 -20.21
N ASP A 303 -23.53 23.13 -20.98
CA ASP A 303 -24.24 24.29 -21.51
C ASP A 303 -24.93 24.05 -22.86
N GLY A 304 -24.77 22.83 -23.40
CA GLY A 304 -25.25 22.38 -24.69
C GLY A 304 -24.36 22.80 -25.86
N ARG A 305 -23.15 23.32 -25.61
CA ARG A 305 -22.14 23.58 -26.64
C ARG A 305 -20.87 22.79 -26.35
N ALA A 306 -20.33 22.20 -27.39
CA ALA A 306 -19.08 21.46 -27.26
C ALA A 306 -17.86 22.38 -27.07
N GLU A 307 -16.97 21.97 -26.18
CA GLU A 307 -15.60 22.47 -26.09
C GLU A 307 -14.67 21.77 -27.06
N ILE A 308 -13.58 22.46 -27.44
CA ILE A 308 -12.51 21.87 -28.23
C ILE A 308 -11.31 21.58 -27.34
N VAL A 309 -10.88 20.33 -27.32
CA VAL A 309 -9.71 19.85 -26.56
C VAL A 309 -8.52 19.68 -27.51
N VAL A 310 -7.39 20.31 -27.20
CA VAL A 310 -6.20 20.32 -28.06
C VAL A 310 -4.96 19.84 -27.31
N GLY A 311 -4.36 18.75 -27.79
CA GLY A 311 -3.10 18.19 -27.28
C GLY A 311 -1.85 18.81 -27.91
N VAL A 312 -0.83 19.01 -27.09
CA VAL A 312 0.47 19.61 -27.44
C VAL A 312 1.59 18.83 -26.74
N PRO A 313 1.87 17.58 -27.17
CA PRO A 313 2.75 16.67 -26.44
C PRO A 313 4.21 17.14 -26.38
N GLY A 314 4.69 17.91 -27.35
CA GLY A 314 6.06 18.46 -27.34
C GLY A 314 6.20 19.77 -26.55
N HIS A 315 5.19 20.17 -25.77
CA HIS A 315 5.24 21.46 -25.07
C HIS A 315 6.35 21.47 -24.00
N ASP A 316 7.28 22.42 -24.14
CA ASP A 316 8.33 22.71 -23.15
C ASP A 316 7.89 23.82 -22.18
N GLU A 317 8.31 23.74 -20.91
CA GLU A 317 8.21 24.88 -19.99
C GLU A 317 9.47 25.00 -19.13
N GLY A 318 10.12 26.17 -19.19
CA GLY A 318 11.38 26.39 -18.51
C GLY A 318 12.48 25.46 -19.04
N THR A 319 13.04 24.62 -18.18
CA THR A 319 14.07 23.62 -18.54
C THR A 319 13.51 22.21 -18.75
N SER A 320 12.21 22.02 -18.57
CA SER A 320 11.57 20.71 -18.72
C SER A 320 11.13 20.51 -20.18
N ALA A 321 11.93 19.75 -20.92
CA ALA A 321 11.65 19.40 -22.32
C ALA A 321 10.52 18.37 -22.41
N ASP A 322 9.67 18.47 -23.43
CA ASP A 322 8.60 17.53 -23.78
C ASP A 322 7.69 17.16 -22.58
N ARG A 323 7.38 18.12 -21.70
CA ARG A 323 6.41 17.86 -20.61
C ARG A 323 4.99 17.69 -21.14
N GLY A 324 4.70 18.33 -22.27
CA GLY A 324 3.39 18.30 -22.93
C GLY A 324 2.33 19.13 -22.22
N ALA A 325 1.24 19.40 -22.94
CA ALA A 325 0.11 20.17 -22.46
C ALA A 325 -1.19 19.82 -23.20
N VAL A 326 -2.34 20.11 -22.57
CA VAL A 326 -3.67 20.10 -23.17
C VAL A 326 -4.35 21.44 -22.92
N TYR A 327 -5.00 21.98 -23.96
CA TYR A 327 -5.70 23.27 -23.94
C TYR A 327 -7.17 23.06 -24.29
N LEU A 328 -8.07 23.65 -23.50
CA LEU A 328 -9.53 23.58 -23.72
C LEU A 328 -10.06 24.95 -24.16
N PHE A 329 -10.84 24.96 -25.24
CA PHE A 329 -11.42 26.17 -25.83
C PHE A 329 -12.95 26.08 -25.84
N ARG A 330 -13.61 27.12 -25.31
CA ARG A 330 -15.07 27.25 -25.36
C ARG A 330 -15.58 27.60 -26.74
N GLY A 331 -16.77 27.07 -27.02
CA GLY A 331 -17.56 27.40 -28.18
C GLY A 331 -18.22 28.79 -28.15
N ALA A 332 -18.16 29.48 -29.29
CA ALA A 332 -18.56 30.88 -29.52
C ALA A 332 -17.74 31.99 -28.80
N ASN A 333 -16.90 32.70 -29.58
CA ASN A 333 -16.20 33.98 -29.31
C ASN A 333 -14.71 33.98 -28.88
N THR A 334 -13.84 33.11 -29.40
CA THR A 334 -12.40 33.29 -29.12
C THR A 334 -11.51 33.09 -30.36
N GLN A 335 -10.81 34.16 -30.78
CA GLN A 335 -9.83 34.16 -31.89
C GLN A 335 -8.39 33.95 -31.40
N PHE A 336 -8.15 33.69 -30.11
CA PHE A 336 -6.82 33.62 -29.51
C PHE A 336 -6.75 32.55 -28.41
N ALA A 337 -5.63 31.83 -28.31
CA ALA A 337 -5.42 30.85 -27.24
C ALA A 337 -5.25 31.45 -25.83
N GLU A 338 -5.17 32.78 -25.75
CA GLU A 338 -5.27 33.55 -24.50
C GLU A 338 -6.64 33.35 -23.80
N ASN A 339 -7.63 32.78 -24.48
CA ASN A 339 -8.94 32.45 -23.92
C ASN A 339 -9.15 30.93 -23.73
N ALA A 340 -8.10 30.10 -23.80
CA ALA A 340 -8.19 28.73 -23.29
C ALA A 340 -8.54 28.80 -21.81
N TYR A 341 -9.71 28.34 -21.42
CA TYR A 341 -10.21 28.52 -20.06
C TYR A 341 -9.61 27.49 -19.09
N VAL A 342 -9.08 26.37 -19.62
CA VAL A 342 -8.31 25.36 -18.86
C VAL A 342 -7.02 25.01 -19.61
N ARG A 343 -5.94 24.85 -18.84
CA ARG A 343 -4.62 24.43 -19.31
C ARG A 343 -4.09 23.32 -18.39
N ILE A 344 -3.88 22.14 -18.94
CA ILE A 344 -3.30 20.98 -18.24
C ILE A 344 -1.87 20.81 -18.74
N HIS A 345 -0.93 20.62 -17.83
CA HIS A 345 0.47 20.46 -18.21
C HIS A 345 1.14 19.29 -17.49
N GLY A 346 2.10 18.65 -18.15
CA GLY A 346 2.97 17.69 -17.49
C GLY A 346 3.81 18.32 -16.38
N THR A 347 4.03 17.59 -15.29
CA THR A 347 4.81 18.06 -14.14
C THR A 347 6.31 17.86 -14.31
N GLN A 348 6.72 16.99 -15.25
CA GLN A 348 8.11 16.60 -15.49
C GLN A 348 8.46 16.52 -16.97
N ALA A 349 9.76 16.57 -17.28
CA ALA A 349 10.25 16.40 -18.64
C ALA A 349 9.95 14.99 -19.19
N GLY A 350 9.59 14.90 -20.47
CA GLY A 350 9.32 13.64 -21.17
C GLY A 350 7.97 12.99 -20.87
N MET A 351 7.09 13.62 -20.08
CA MET A 351 5.73 13.12 -19.84
C MET A 351 4.87 13.21 -21.10
N MET A 352 5.13 14.14 -22.01
CA MET A 352 4.39 14.31 -23.26
C MET A 352 2.86 14.34 -23.05
N VAL A 353 2.37 15.07 -22.05
CA VAL A 353 0.92 15.19 -21.80
C VAL A 353 0.18 15.67 -23.05
N GLY A 354 -0.97 15.06 -23.36
CA GLY A 354 -1.76 15.39 -24.55
C GLY A 354 -1.32 14.67 -25.83
N ARG A 355 -0.69 13.49 -25.70
CA ARG A 355 -0.34 12.62 -26.84
C ARG A 355 -1.58 12.10 -27.58
N ALA A 356 -2.65 11.85 -26.84
CA ALA A 356 -3.99 11.54 -27.34
C ALA A 356 -4.99 12.28 -26.45
N VAL A 357 -6.10 12.71 -27.03
CA VAL A 357 -7.26 13.26 -26.33
C VAL A 357 -8.53 12.77 -27.04
N THR A 358 -9.60 12.54 -26.30
CA THR A 358 -10.93 12.20 -26.83
C THR A 358 -12.00 12.72 -25.87
N GLY A 359 -13.14 13.16 -26.39
CA GLY A 359 -14.38 13.22 -25.60
C GLY A 359 -14.85 11.81 -25.29
N LEU A 360 -15.57 11.64 -24.18
CA LEU A 360 -16.11 10.36 -23.72
C LEU A 360 -17.64 10.35 -23.63
N GLY A 361 -18.30 11.50 -23.81
CA GLY A 361 -19.70 11.66 -23.43
C GLY A 361 -19.86 11.65 -21.91
N ASP A 362 -21.10 11.55 -21.45
CA ASP A 362 -21.49 11.55 -20.03
C ASP A 362 -21.30 10.14 -19.43
N ILE A 363 -20.07 9.83 -19.01
CA ILE A 363 -19.65 8.49 -18.55
C ILE A 363 -20.02 8.20 -17.10
N ASP A 364 -20.35 9.23 -16.32
CA ASP A 364 -20.84 9.12 -14.95
C ASP A 364 -22.32 9.53 -14.79
N ARG A 365 -23.00 9.85 -15.90
CA ARG A 365 -24.42 10.23 -15.96
C ARG A 365 -24.77 11.42 -15.06
N ASP A 366 -23.84 12.35 -14.84
CA ASP A 366 -24.06 13.56 -14.07
C ASP A 366 -24.59 14.75 -14.92
N GLY A 367 -24.52 14.61 -16.25
CA GLY A 367 -25.08 15.50 -17.25
C GLY A 367 -24.03 16.22 -18.11
N PRO A 368 -23.08 16.97 -17.51
CA PRO A 368 -21.82 17.32 -18.16
C PRO A 368 -21.10 16.10 -18.76
N GLU A 369 -20.37 16.29 -19.85
CA GLU A 369 -19.60 15.22 -20.48
C GLU A 369 -18.13 15.19 -20.02
N GLU A 370 -17.47 14.06 -20.28
CA GLU A 370 -16.09 13.78 -19.88
C GLU A 370 -15.11 13.83 -21.04
N PHE A 371 -13.82 13.96 -20.71
CA PHE A 371 -12.77 13.68 -21.67
C PHE A 371 -11.61 12.89 -21.06
N ALA A 372 -10.92 12.13 -21.90
CA ALA A 372 -9.68 11.46 -21.54
C ALA A 372 -8.47 12.07 -22.26
N LEU A 373 -7.31 12.00 -21.61
CA LEU A 373 -6.02 12.29 -22.21
C LEU A 373 -5.00 11.20 -21.92
N GLY A 374 -4.03 11.06 -22.83
CA GLY A 374 -2.91 10.15 -22.69
C GLY A 374 -1.58 10.87 -22.45
N HIS A 375 -0.72 10.28 -21.61
CA HIS A 375 0.63 10.76 -21.34
C HIS A 375 1.59 9.62 -20.96
N LEU A 376 2.87 9.93 -20.75
CA LEU A 376 3.87 9.02 -20.19
C LEU A 376 4.10 9.30 -18.71
N ASP A 377 4.45 8.26 -17.95
CA ASP A 377 4.85 8.40 -16.56
C ASP A 377 6.15 9.22 -16.40
N PRO A 378 6.37 9.81 -15.21
CA PRO A 378 7.67 10.34 -14.80
C PRO A 378 8.84 9.38 -15.10
N GLY A 379 9.63 9.66 -16.13
CA GLY A 379 10.74 8.81 -16.58
C GLY A 379 10.54 8.15 -17.96
N GLY A 380 9.35 8.27 -18.57
CA GLY A 380 9.09 7.93 -19.97
C GLY A 380 8.91 6.45 -20.28
N GLY A 381 8.64 5.62 -19.27
CA GLY A 381 8.68 4.15 -19.36
C GLY A 381 7.31 3.47 -19.45
N ARG A 382 6.23 4.13 -18.99
CA ARG A 382 4.86 3.61 -19.01
C ARG A 382 3.90 4.63 -19.60
N GLY A 383 2.97 4.15 -20.41
CA GLY A 383 1.81 4.94 -20.85
C GLY A 383 0.77 5.07 -19.74
N VAL A 384 0.08 6.21 -19.69
CA VAL A 384 -0.93 6.54 -18.68
C VAL A 384 -2.12 7.19 -19.38
N MET A 385 -3.33 6.79 -19.01
CA MET A 385 -4.57 7.47 -19.36
C MET A 385 -5.10 8.21 -18.13
N ARG A 386 -5.62 9.42 -18.33
CA ARG A 386 -6.36 10.16 -17.31
C ARG A 386 -7.73 10.52 -17.83
N VAL A 387 -8.74 10.31 -16.99
CA VAL A 387 -10.12 10.77 -17.22
C VAL A 387 -10.37 12.01 -16.38
N TYR A 388 -11.00 12.99 -16.99
CA TYR A 388 -11.35 14.28 -16.41
C TYR A 388 -12.86 14.46 -16.50
N TYR A 389 -13.49 14.61 -15.33
CA TYR A 389 -14.94 14.78 -15.19
C TYR A 389 -15.40 16.20 -15.49
N GLY A 390 -16.53 16.26 -16.21
CA GLY A 390 -17.28 17.47 -16.45
C GLY A 390 -17.82 18.06 -15.14
N GLY A 391 -18.41 19.25 -15.26
CA GLY A 391 -19.13 19.87 -14.14
C GLY A 391 -18.38 20.97 -13.38
N GLY A 392 -19.13 22.02 -13.02
CA GLY A 392 -18.64 23.19 -12.30
C GLY A 392 -19.52 24.44 -12.49
N ALA A 393 -19.60 25.31 -11.49
CA ALA A 393 -20.41 26.53 -11.55
C ALA A 393 -19.62 27.74 -12.08
N VAL A 394 -20.09 28.34 -13.20
CA VAL A 394 -19.63 29.57 -13.88
C VAL A 394 -18.42 30.31 -13.23
N GLY A 395 -17.19 30.00 -13.67
CA GLY A 395 -15.95 30.72 -13.31
C GLY A 395 -14.65 29.88 -13.29
N GLU A 396 -13.65 30.30 -14.08
CA GLU A 396 -12.20 29.99 -14.23
C GLU A 396 -11.52 28.67 -13.75
N ARG A 397 -12.18 27.69 -13.13
CA ARG A 397 -11.67 26.30 -13.00
C ARG A 397 -12.85 25.33 -13.00
N HIS A 398 -13.11 24.68 -14.13
CA HIS A 398 -14.22 23.72 -14.31
C HIS A 398 -13.65 22.38 -14.78
N LEU A 399 -13.06 21.68 -13.81
CA LEU A 399 -12.86 20.25 -13.79
C LEU A 399 -13.15 19.89 -12.33
N THR A 400 -14.11 19.01 -12.08
CA THR A 400 -14.31 18.49 -10.72
C THR A 400 -13.03 17.75 -10.33
N THR A 401 -12.62 17.84 -9.07
CA THR A 401 -11.28 17.41 -8.62
C THR A 401 -11.06 15.90 -8.57
N SER A 402 -12.04 15.09 -9.00
CA SER A 402 -11.89 13.65 -9.21
C SER A 402 -11.15 13.44 -10.53
N GLU A 403 -9.95 12.86 -10.50
CA GLU A 403 -9.26 12.38 -11.70
C GLU A 403 -9.13 10.87 -11.56
N ALA A 404 -9.47 10.12 -12.60
CA ALA A 404 -9.16 8.69 -12.67
C ALA A 404 -7.83 8.51 -13.40
N THR A 405 -6.90 7.74 -12.81
CA THR A 405 -5.61 7.44 -13.48
C THR A 405 -5.48 5.96 -13.76
N VAL A 406 -5.35 5.61 -15.03
CA VAL A 406 -5.17 4.21 -15.45
C VAL A 406 -3.73 4.01 -15.91
N PHE A 407 -3.01 3.15 -15.20
CA PHE A 407 -1.60 2.89 -15.46
C PHE A 407 -1.39 1.74 -16.44
N GLY A 408 -0.59 1.98 -17.48
CA GLY A 408 -0.15 0.96 -18.42
C GLY A 408 1.07 0.17 -17.94
N TYR A 409 1.42 -0.86 -18.71
CA TYR A 409 2.61 -1.68 -18.47
C TYR A 409 3.90 -1.02 -18.99
N SER A 410 5.06 -1.46 -18.48
CA SER A 410 6.38 -1.11 -19.02
C SER A 410 7.08 -2.31 -19.67
N PRO A 411 7.64 -2.20 -20.89
CA PRO A 411 7.48 -1.08 -21.82
C PRO A 411 6.11 -1.15 -22.51
N GLY A 412 5.36 -0.05 -22.46
CA GLY A 412 4.03 0.09 -23.05
C GLY A 412 3.77 1.52 -23.50
N ASP A 413 2.85 1.68 -24.44
CA ASP A 413 2.41 2.94 -25.04
C ASP A 413 0.90 3.15 -24.82
N VAL A 414 0.37 2.72 -23.67
CA VAL A 414 -1.04 2.97 -23.34
C VAL A 414 -1.33 4.48 -23.34
N GLY A 415 -2.50 4.88 -23.83
CA GLY A 415 -2.87 6.30 -23.97
C GLY A 415 -2.23 6.98 -25.19
N VAL A 416 -1.62 6.23 -26.12
CA VAL A 416 -1.18 6.77 -27.42
C VAL A 416 -2.31 6.82 -28.43
N ALA A 417 -3.33 6.00 -28.25
CA ALA A 417 -4.60 6.09 -28.94
C ALA A 417 -5.72 5.91 -27.90
N LEU A 418 -6.72 6.79 -27.95
CA LEU A 418 -7.90 6.78 -27.09
C LEU A 418 -9.12 7.04 -27.98
N ALA A 419 -10.23 6.40 -27.65
CA ALA A 419 -11.52 6.66 -28.27
C ALA A 419 -12.64 6.41 -27.25
N GLN A 420 -13.75 7.12 -27.39
CA GLN A 420 -15.02 6.66 -26.87
C GLN A 420 -15.41 5.37 -27.61
N ALA A 421 -15.74 4.34 -26.86
CA ALA A 421 -16.08 3.02 -27.37
C ALA A 421 -17.57 2.89 -27.70
N GLY A 422 -18.41 3.76 -27.10
CA GLY A 422 -19.86 3.56 -27.10
C GLY A 422 -20.28 2.69 -25.91
N ASP A 423 -21.56 2.33 -25.82
CA ASP A 423 -22.10 1.45 -24.78
C ASP A 423 -21.89 -0.03 -25.18
N VAL A 424 -20.74 -0.58 -24.84
CA VAL A 424 -20.31 -1.92 -25.27
C VAL A 424 -20.96 -3.00 -24.42
N ASN A 425 -21.23 -2.72 -23.15
CA ASN A 425 -21.87 -3.66 -22.22
C ASN A 425 -23.40 -3.50 -22.13
N GLY A 426 -23.99 -2.47 -22.74
CA GLY A 426 -25.43 -2.27 -22.79
C GLY A 426 -26.03 -1.67 -21.52
N ASP A 427 -25.21 -1.12 -20.63
CA ASP A 427 -25.68 -0.46 -19.39
C ASP A 427 -26.21 0.97 -19.65
N GLY A 428 -26.06 1.43 -20.90
CA GLY A 428 -26.44 2.73 -21.44
C GLY A 428 -25.43 3.84 -21.13
N THR A 429 -24.24 3.51 -20.66
CA THR A 429 -23.17 4.44 -20.31
C THR A 429 -22.04 4.27 -21.33
N PRO A 430 -21.46 5.35 -21.87
CA PRO A 430 -20.36 5.21 -22.82
C PRO A 430 -19.10 4.61 -22.19
N ASP A 431 -18.44 3.72 -22.91
CA ASP A 431 -17.18 3.09 -22.50
C ASP A 431 -15.95 3.75 -23.16
N ILE A 432 -14.77 3.35 -22.71
CA ILE A 432 -13.48 3.85 -23.18
C ILE A 432 -12.66 2.74 -23.83
N LEU A 433 -12.12 3.00 -25.03
CA LEU A 433 -11.15 2.12 -25.69
C LEU A 433 -9.77 2.76 -25.71
N ALA A 434 -8.78 2.07 -25.11
CA ALA A 434 -7.41 2.55 -25.02
C ALA A 434 -6.42 1.61 -25.74
N GLY A 435 -5.57 2.17 -26.60
CA GLY A 435 -4.59 1.42 -27.37
C GLY A 435 -3.18 1.38 -26.76
N ASP A 436 -2.51 0.23 -26.85
CA ASP A 436 -1.12 -0.02 -26.45
C ASP A 436 -0.31 -0.72 -27.54
N ALA A 437 0.12 0.07 -28.52
CA ALA A 437 0.80 -0.41 -29.71
C ALA A 437 2.14 -1.12 -29.48
N ARG A 438 2.85 -0.85 -28.37
CA ARG A 438 4.22 -1.37 -28.15
C ARG A 438 4.26 -2.64 -27.31
N ARG A 439 3.14 -3.01 -26.70
CA ARG A 439 3.04 -4.21 -25.85
C ARG A 439 3.39 -5.49 -26.61
N ASN A 440 3.85 -6.49 -25.85
CA ASN A 440 4.16 -7.84 -26.34
C ASN A 440 5.11 -7.83 -27.56
N ASN A 441 6.26 -7.15 -27.43
CA ASN A 441 7.24 -7.01 -28.50
C ASN A 441 6.65 -6.34 -29.77
N GLY A 442 5.81 -5.33 -29.57
CA GLY A 442 5.13 -4.60 -30.64
C GLY A 442 4.04 -5.40 -31.36
N LYS A 443 3.57 -6.53 -30.80
CA LYS A 443 2.29 -7.11 -31.23
C LYS A 443 1.16 -6.11 -31.08
N GLY A 444 1.22 -5.33 -30.00
CA GLY A 444 0.22 -4.35 -29.63
C GLY A 444 -1.00 -4.97 -28.96
N GLN A 445 -1.73 -4.18 -28.20
CA GLN A 445 -2.98 -4.55 -27.53
C GLN A 445 -3.94 -3.34 -27.50
N ALA A 446 -5.22 -3.58 -27.27
CA ALA A 446 -6.19 -2.56 -26.86
C ALA A 446 -6.93 -3.04 -25.61
N TYR A 447 -7.42 -2.08 -24.82
CA TYR A 447 -8.12 -2.33 -23.56
C TYR A 447 -9.47 -1.62 -23.56
N LEU A 448 -10.54 -2.35 -23.23
CA LEU A 448 -11.85 -1.78 -22.94
C LEU A 448 -11.94 -1.48 -21.45
N VAL A 449 -12.33 -0.25 -21.14
CA VAL A 449 -12.62 0.21 -19.79
C VAL A 449 -14.07 0.67 -19.80
N LEU A 450 -14.90 0.06 -18.96
CA LEU A 450 -16.34 0.29 -18.97
C LEU A 450 -16.68 1.56 -18.21
N GLY A 451 -17.60 2.36 -18.73
CA GLY A 451 -18.21 3.47 -18.00
C GLY A 451 -18.96 3.00 -16.76
N CYS A 452 -19.41 3.94 -15.95
CA CYS A 452 -20.06 3.60 -14.69
C CYS A 452 -21.12 4.63 -14.32
N ALA A 453 -22.38 4.21 -14.28
CA ALA A 453 -23.48 5.03 -13.79
C ALA A 453 -23.66 4.85 -12.27
N PRO A 454 -23.71 5.93 -11.47
CA PRO A 454 -24.00 5.85 -10.05
C PRO A 454 -25.37 5.25 -9.75
N GLY A 455 -25.40 4.24 -8.87
CA GLY A 455 -26.62 3.68 -8.29
C GLY A 455 -27.44 2.77 -9.21
N VAL A 456 -26.83 2.26 -10.28
CA VAL A 456 -27.36 1.11 -11.02
C VAL A 456 -26.92 -0.17 -10.29
N ASP A 457 -27.86 -1.10 -10.17
CA ASP A 457 -27.77 -2.41 -9.50
C ASP A 457 -28.67 -3.33 -10.35
N LEU A 458 -28.08 -4.07 -11.29
CA LEU A 458 -28.81 -4.76 -12.35
C LEU A 458 -29.45 -6.08 -11.86
N ASP A 459 -28.76 -6.82 -10.99
CA ASP A 459 -29.21 -8.09 -10.45
C ASP A 459 -29.99 -7.95 -9.12
N GLY A 460 -29.86 -6.82 -8.43
CA GLY A 460 -30.61 -6.47 -7.24
C GLY A 460 -29.98 -6.95 -5.93
N ASP A 461 -28.69 -7.28 -5.91
CA ASP A 461 -27.94 -7.79 -4.75
C ASP A 461 -27.57 -6.69 -3.72
N ARG A 462 -27.80 -5.40 -4.07
CA ARG A 462 -27.49 -4.16 -3.32
C ARG A 462 -26.05 -3.68 -3.44
N LEU A 463 -25.20 -4.36 -4.20
CA LEU A 463 -24.02 -3.77 -4.78
C LEU A 463 -24.43 -2.98 -6.02
N THR A 464 -23.58 -2.03 -6.41
CA THR A 464 -23.79 -1.32 -7.67
C THR A 464 -22.94 -2.00 -8.73
N ASP A 465 -23.43 -2.04 -9.97
CA ASP A 465 -22.69 -2.65 -11.10
C ASP A 465 -21.24 -2.16 -11.14
N CYS A 466 -21.06 -0.87 -10.83
CA CYS A 466 -19.75 -0.25 -10.76
C CYS A 466 -18.87 -0.77 -9.64
N ARG A 467 -19.42 -0.99 -8.44
CA ARG A 467 -18.69 -1.54 -7.30
C ARG A 467 -18.32 -2.98 -7.57
N GLU A 468 -19.23 -3.74 -8.14
CA GLU A 468 -19.01 -5.13 -8.56
C GLU A 468 -17.90 -5.21 -9.58
N VAL A 469 -18.06 -4.56 -10.73
CA VAL A 469 -17.14 -4.67 -11.85
C VAL A 469 -15.79 -4.00 -11.58
N ASN A 470 -15.77 -2.81 -10.95
CA ASN A 470 -14.54 -2.03 -10.80
C ASN A 470 -13.81 -2.19 -9.46
N VAL A 471 -14.47 -2.70 -8.41
CA VAL A 471 -13.89 -2.82 -7.07
C VAL A 471 -13.74 -4.28 -6.64
N LEU A 472 -14.83 -5.05 -6.72
CA LEU A 472 -14.89 -6.42 -6.21
C LEU A 472 -14.41 -7.43 -7.27
N GLY A 473 -14.63 -7.12 -8.55
CA GLY A 473 -14.42 -8.03 -9.66
C GLY A 473 -15.48 -9.12 -9.75
N THR A 474 -16.68 -8.86 -9.23
CA THR A 474 -17.88 -9.71 -9.33
C THR A 474 -18.66 -9.40 -10.61
N ASP A 475 -19.58 -10.29 -11.01
CA ASP A 475 -20.36 -10.14 -12.24
C ASP A 475 -21.64 -9.35 -11.97
N ALA A 476 -21.70 -8.08 -12.40
CA ALA A 476 -22.83 -7.16 -12.17
C ALA A 476 -24.21 -7.59 -12.72
N ILE A 477 -24.32 -8.78 -13.32
CA ILE A 477 -25.58 -9.32 -13.80
C ILE A 477 -25.94 -10.64 -13.11
N ASP A 478 -25.11 -11.10 -12.18
CA ASP A 478 -25.21 -12.35 -11.46
C ASP A 478 -25.10 -12.12 -9.95
N ILE A 479 -26.20 -12.39 -9.26
CA ILE A 479 -26.39 -12.04 -7.84
C ILE A 479 -25.49 -12.85 -6.88
N ASP A 480 -24.83 -13.89 -7.37
CA ASP A 480 -24.03 -14.91 -6.66
C ASP A 480 -22.91 -15.36 -7.61
N THR A 481 -21.77 -14.65 -7.59
CA THR A 481 -20.70 -14.75 -8.58
C THR A 481 -19.96 -16.09 -8.53
N ASP A 482 -19.85 -16.73 -7.37
CA ASP A 482 -19.15 -18.00 -7.20
C ASP A 482 -20.04 -19.24 -7.06
N ASP A 483 -21.35 -19.04 -7.17
CA ASP A 483 -22.39 -20.08 -7.15
C ASP A 483 -22.40 -20.91 -5.85
N ASP A 484 -21.99 -20.34 -4.71
CA ASP A 484 -21.99 -21.03 -3.41
C ASP A 484 -23.36 -20.98 -2.70
N GLY A 485 -24.22 -20.03 -3.10
CA GLY A 485 -25.56 -19.83 -2.57
C GLY A 485 -25.70 -18.67 -1.57
N LEU A 486 -24.66 -17.86 -1.34
CA LEU A 486 -24.73 -16.53 -0.75
C LEU A 486 -24.76 -15.47 -1.87
N GLU A 487 -25.49 -14.38 -1.64
CA GLU A 487 -25.52 -13.27 -2.60
C GLU A 487 -24.29 -12.38 -2.39
N ASP A 488 -23.63 -11.91 -3.46
CA ASP A 488 -22.41 -11.09 -3.40
C ASP A 488 -22.55 -9.90 -2.43
N GLY A 489 -23.71 -9.22 -2.47
CA GLY A 489 -24.03 -8.13 -1.57
C GLY A 489 -24.15 -8.54 -0.10
N ASP A 490 -24.70 -9.71 0.20
CA ASP A 490 -24.79 -10.22 1.58
C ASP A 490 -23.40 -10.68 2.08
N GLU A 491 -22.58 -11.27 1.21
CA GLU A 491 -21.17 -11.58 1.51
C GLU A 491 -20.39 -10.33 1.85
N VAL A 492 -20.46 -9.29 1.03
CA VAL A 492 -19.68 -8.07 1.21
C VAL A 492 -20.19 -7.21 2.37
N GLU A 493 -21.51 -7.14 2.61
CA GLU A 493 -22.09 -6.25 3.61
C GLU A 493 -22.38 -6.90 4.97
N ILE A 494 -22.59 -8.22 5.01
CA ILE A 494 -23.05 -8.94 6.20
C ILE A 494 -21.98 -9.93 6.70
N HIS A 495 -21.53 -10.84 5.85
CA HIS A 495 -20.66 -11.96 6.24
C HIS A 495 -19.16 -11.63 6.17
N LEU A 496 -18.81 -10.64 5.37
CA LEU A 496 -17.45 -10.16 5.09
C LEU A 496 -16.54 -11.21 4.43
N THR A 497 -17.12 -12.14 3.67
CA THR A 497 -16.47 -13.16 2.84
C THR A 497 -16.03 -12.59 1.46
N ASP A 498 -15.22 -13.34 0.69
CA ASP A 498 -14.87 -12.92 -0.70
C ASP A 498 -15.92 -13.49 -1.67
N PRO A 499 -16.74 -12.66 -2.35
CA PRO A 499 -17.84 -13.10 -3.22
C PRO A 499 -17.41 -13.75 -4.53
N ARG A 500 -16.21 -14.31 -4.57
CA ARG A 500 -15.61 -14.98 -5.73
C ARG A 500 -14.89 -16.25 -5.30
N ASP A 501 -14.92 -16.57 -4.02
CA ASP A 501 -14.29 -17.73 -3.41
C ASP A 501 -15.33 -18.45 -2.54
N PRO A 502 -15.87 -19.59 -3.00
CA PRO A 502 -17.00 -20.24 -2.36
C PRO A 502 -16.64 -20.92 -1.02
N ASP A 503 -15.44 -20.67 -0.48
CA ASP A 503 -14.84 -21.25 0.73
C ASP A 503 -13.70 -20.30 1.17
N THR A 504 -14.07 -19.22 1.87
CA THR A 504 -13.19 -18.07 2.13
C THR A 504 -11.99 -18.42 3.01
N ASP A 505 -12.15 -19.31 3.99
CA ASP A 505 -11.06 -19.73 4.87
C ASP A 505 -10.33 -21.01 4.39
N GLY A 506 -10.91 -21.72 3.43
CA GLY A 506 -10.30 -22.82 2.70
C GLY A 506 -10.28 -24.15 3.44
N GLU A 507 -11.19 -24.37 4.41
CA GLU A 507 -11.26 -25.61 5.17
C GLU A 507 -12.09 -26.73 4.52
N GLY A 508 -12.84 -26.40 3.48
CA GLY A 508 -13.62 -27.36 2.71
C GLY A 508 -15.10 -27.46 3.09
N ILE A 509 -15.64 -26.44 3.76
CA ILE A 509 -17.07 -26.13 3.84
C ILE A 509 -17.27 -24.81 3.07
N SER A 510 -18.40 -24.66 2.36
CA SER A 510 -18.65 -23.38 1.69
C SER A 510 -19.23 -22.35 2.64
N ASP A 511 -18.97 -21.07 2.39
CA ASP A 511 -19.41 -19.96 3.22
C ASP A 511 -20.94 -20.01 3.45
N SER A 512 -21.70 -20.35 2.40
CA SER A 512 -23.15 -20.53 2.49
C SER A 512 -23.56 -21.70 3.40
N ASP A 513 -22.85 -22.83 3.37
CA ASP A 513 -23.14 -23.99 4.22
C ASP A 513 -22.78 -23.69 5.68
N GLU A 514 -21.70 -22.96 5.93
CA GLU A 514 -21.35 -22.48 7.26
C GLU A 514 -22.42 -21.55 7.84
N VAL A 515 -22.82 -20.54 7.08
CA VAL A 515 -23.83 -19.58 7.54
C VAL A 515 -25.21 -20.21 7.72
N ASN A 516 -25.63 -21.09 6.80
CA ASN A 516 -27.02 -21.56 6.74
C ASN A 516 -27.25 -22.95 7.35
N VAL A 517 -26.23 -23.81 7.40
CA VAL A 517 -26.34 -25.20 7.82
C VAL A 517 -25.64 -25.44 9.15
N HIS A 518 -24.35 -25.10 9.24
CA HIS A 518 -23.50 -25.41 10.38
C HIS A 518 -23.53 -24.32 11.47
N LEU A 519 -23.91 -23.10 11.09
CA LEU A 519 -23.95 -21.90 11.94
C LEU A 519 -22.57 -21.53 12.51
N THR A 520 -21.51 -21.85 11.77
CA THR A 520 -20.11 -21.54 12.03
C THR A 520 -19.73 -20.18 11.44
N ASP A 521 -18.50 -19.70 11.71
CA ASP A 521 -18.01 -18.42 11.19
C ASP A 521 -17.16 -18.64 9.93
N PRO A 522 -17.64 -18.25 8.72
CA PRO A 522 -16.97 -18.55 7.44
C PRO A 522 -15.63 -17.84 7.20
N LEU A 523 -15.14 -17.13 8.21
CA LEU A 523 -13.84 -16.48 8.21
C LEU A 523 -12.83 -17.23 9.09
N LEU A 524 -13.25 -18.29 9.77
CA LEU A 524 -12.49 -19.00 10.78
C LEU A 524 -12.60 -20.50 10.54
N ALA A 525 -11.50 -21.07 10.07
CA ALA A 525 -11.37 -22.51 9.85
C ALA A 525 -11.36 -23.36 11.13
N ASP A 526 -11.81 -22.83 12.26
CA ASP A 526 -11.89 -23.45 13.60
C ASP A 526 -12.69 -22.43 14.45
N THR A 527 -14.01 -22.62 14.47
CA THR A 527 -14.96 -21.65 15.00
C THR A 527 -14.87 -21.52 16.52
N ASP A 528 -14.72 -22.63 17.24
CA ASP A 528 -14.69 -22.63 18.71
C ASP A 528 -13.29 -22.68 19.33
N ARG A 529 -12.27 -22.94 18.51
CA ARG A 529 -10.83 -22.87 18.82
C ARG A 529 -10.34 -23.97 19.73
N ASP A 530 -10.86 -25.17 19.56
CA ASP A 530 -10.39 -26.37 20.25
C ASP A 530 -9.23 -27.09 19.55
N GLY A 531 -8.89 -26.67 18.32
CA GLY A 531 -7.78 -27.21 17.53
C GLY A 531 -8.18 -28.17 16.42
N PHE A 532 -9.48 -28.41 16.20
CA PHE A 532 -10.00 -28.98 14.96
C PHE A 532 -10.63 -27.93 14.06
N THR A 533 -10.60 -28.17 12.75
CA THR A 533 -11.37 -27.33 11.82
C THR A 533 -12.83 -27.76 11.81
N ASP A 534 -13.77 -26.89 11.46
CA ASP A 534 -15.19 -27.25 11.53
C ASP A 534 -15.48 -28.42 10.57
N HIS A 535 -14.81 -28.44 9.41
CA HIS A 535 -14.76 -29.60 8.52
C HIS A 535 -14.31 -30.90 9.20
N GLU A 536 -13.21 -30.88 9.97
CA GLU A 536 -12.67 -32.05 10.65
C GLU A 536 -13.66 -32.59 11.69
N GLU A 537 -14.28 -31.71 12.46
CA GLU A 537 -15.29 -32.08 13.45
C GLU A 537 -16.51 -32.73 12.81
N ILE A 538 -17.08 -32.09 11.79
CA ILE A 538 -18.30 -32.57 11.14
C ILE A 538 -18.06 -33.90 10.42
N VAL A 539 -16.92 -34.05 9.75
CA VAL A 539 -16.68 -35.17 8.81
C VAL A 539 -15.88 -36.30 9.43
N VAL A 540 -14.91 -35.99 10.30
CA VAL A 540 -13.92 -36.95 10.81
C VAL A 540 -14.23 -37.37 12.24
N HIS A 541 -14.42 -36.41 13.15
CA HIS A 541 -14.50 -36.67 14.60
C HIS A 541 -15.93 -36.87 15.10
N GLY A 542 -16.91 -36.23 14.45
CA GLY A 542 -18.32 -36.28 14.84
C GLY A 542 -18.65 -35.45 16.09
N THR A 543 -17.80 -34.47 16.40
CA THR A 543 -18.00 -33.43 17.42
C THR A 543 -18.82 -32.27 16.85
N ASP A 544 -19.14 -31.27 17.68
CA ASP A 544 -19.98 -30.12 17.28
C ASP A 544 -19.10 -28.87 17.24
N PRO A 545 -18.89 -28.23 16.06
CA PRO A 545 -17.90 -27.15 15.88
C PRO A 545 -18.21 -25.82 16.58
N LEU A 546 -19.22 -25.84 17.44
CA LEU A 546 -19.61 -24.73 18.29
C LEU A 546 -19.35 -25.04 19.77
N VAL A 547 -18.73 -26.18 20.08
CA VAL A 547 -18.59 -26.76 21.41
C VAL A 547 -17.15 -27.22 21.64
N PHE A 548 -16.37 -26.30 22.19
CA PHE A 548 -14.96 -26.50 22.53
C PHE A 548 -14.61 -27.79 23.30
N ASP A 549 -15.54 -28.34 24.09
CA ASP A 549 -15.36 -29.52 24.95
C ASP A 549 -16.65 -30.34 24.90
N MET A 550 -16.67 -31.37 24.07
CA MET A 550 -17.89 -32.07 23.69
C MET A 550 -18.41 -33.02 24.77
N ASP A 551 -17.53 -33.65 25.55
CA ASP A 551 -17.92 -34.58 26.60
C ASP A 551 -17.96 -33.98 28.02
N GLY A 552 -17.38 -32.79 28.19
CA GLY A 552 -17.45 -31.96 29.38
C GLY A 552 -16.45 -32.32 30.47
N ASP A 553 -15.33 -32.95 30.12
CA ASP A 553 -14.28 -33.35 31.06
C ASP A 553 -13.24 -32.24 31.35
N GLY A 554 -13.23 -31.19 30.52
CA GLY A 554 -12.37 -30.03 30.63
C GLY A 554 -11.18 -30.00 29.67
N LEU A 555 -11.02 -30.95 28.77
CA LEU A 555 -10.11 -30.87 27.62
C LEU A 555 -10.88 -30.41 26.37
N GLY A 556 -10.18 -29.79 25.43
CA GLY A 556 -10.78 -29.47 24.13
C GLY A 556 -10.63 -30.62 23.15
N ASP A 557 -11.57 -30.79 22.22
CA ASP A 557 -11.63 -32.01 21.39
C ASP A 557 -10.34 -32.20 20.56
N GLY A 558 -9.77 -31.11 20.04
CA GLY A 558 -8.49 -31.12 19.34
C GLY A 558 -7.29 -31.43 20.26
N ASP A 559 -7.30 -30.94 21.51
CA ASP A 559 -6.27 -31.22 22.51
C ASP A 559 -6.30 -32.70 22.92
N GLU A 560 -7.49 -33.29 23.03
CA GLU A 560 -7.63 -34.69 23.36
C GLU A 560 -6.98 -35.60 22.32
N HIS A 561 -7.23 -35.31 21.05
CA HIS A 561 -6.62 -36.08 19.98
C HIS A 561 -5.11 -35.83 19.82
N HIS A 562 -4.65 -34.58 19.94
CA HIS A 562 -3.27 -34.21 19.63
C HIS A 562 -2.31 -34.31 20.84
N LEU A 563 -2.77 -34.00 22.04
CA LEU A 563 -1.94 -33.81 23.24
C LEU A 563 -2.11 -34.91 24.29
N THR A 564 -3.30 -35.48 24.49
CA THR A 564 -3.51 -36.56 25.48
C THR A 564 -3.70 -37.94 24.83
N GLU A 565 -4.05 -37.98 23.54
CA GLU A 565 -4.46 -39.20 22.80
C GLU A 565 -5.72 -39.87 23.38
N THR A 566 -6.68 -39.06 23.87
CA THR A 566 -7.99 -39.46 24.42
C THR A 566 -9.13 -39.31 23.39
N ASP A 567 -10.31 -39.85 23.68
CA ASP A 567 -11.48 -39.83 22.79
C ASP A 567 -12.42 -38.66 23.16
N PRO A 568 -12.60 -37.64 22.30
CA PRO A 568 -13.40 -36.44 22.61
C PRO A 568 -14.89 -36.64 22.92
N LEU A 569 -15.35 -37.89 22.89
CA LEU A 569 -16.74 -38.27 23.13
C LEU A 569 -16.89 -39.14 24.39
N ASP A 570 -15.81 -39.41 25.12
CA ASP A 570 -15.79 -40.27 26.30
C ASP A 570 -14.91 -39.69 27.42
N PRO A 571 -15.52 -39.13 28.50
CA PRO A 571 -14.79 -38.32 29.49
C PRO A 571 -13.87 -39.13 30.42
N ASP A 572 -13.66 -40.42 30.14
CA ASP A 572 -12.82 -41.38 30.88
C ASP A 572 -12.45 -42.50 29.88
N THR A 573 -11.56 -42.17 28.93
CA THR A 573 -11.23 -43.00 27.77
C THR A 573 -10.73 -44.40 28.17
N ASP A 574 -10.00 -44.51 29.28
CA ASP A 574 -9.38 -45.76 29.73
C ASP A 574 -10.24 -46.54 30.77
N GLY A 575 -11.24 -45.88 31.36
CA GLY A 575 -12.22 -46.45 32.27
C GLY A 575 -11.68 -46.74 33.67
N ASP A 576 -10.62 -46.06 34.10
CA ASP A 576 -10.03 -46.24 35.43
C ASP A 576 -10.75 -45.46 36.55
N GLY A 577 -11.62 -44.51 36.16
CA GLY A 577 -12.47 -43.71 37.03
C GLY A 577 -11.92 -42.34 37.42
N ILE A 578 -10.81 -41.91 36.81
CA ILE A 578 -10.37 -40.51 36.71
C ILE A 578 -10.81 -40.01 35.32
N VAL A 579 -11.31 -38.78 35.23
CA VAL A 579 -11.67 -38.22 33.91
C VAL A 579 -10.41 -37.72 33.21
N ASP A 580 -10.36 -37.75 31.87
CA ASP A 580 -9.13 -37.54 31.11
C ASP A 580 -8.48 -36.16 31.41
N GLY A 581 -9.30 -35.12 31.60
CA GLY A 581 -8.85 -33.78 32.03
C GLY A 581 -8.33 -33.70 33.48
N ASP A 582 -8.74 -34.60 34.37
CA ASP A 582 -8.25 -34.70 35.76
C ASP A 582 -7.01 -35.61 35.89
N GLU A 583 -6.56 -36.28 34.81
CA GLU A 583 -5.31 -37.03 34.79
C GLU A 583 -4.08 -36.12 34.91
N ASP A 584 -2.95 -36.69 35.30
CA ASP A 584 -1.64 -36.03 35.47
C ASP A 584 -0.62 -36.86 34.68
N PHE A 585 -0.50 -36.53 33.39
CA PHE A 585 0.14 -37.42 32.42
C PHE A 585 1.67 -37.53 32.63
N ASP A 586 2.32 -36.46 33.10
CA ASP A 586 3.76 -36.42 33.35
C ASP A 586 4.16 -36.53 34.83
N GLY A 587 3.20 -36.44 35.75
CA GLY A 587 3.37 -36.71 37.18
C GLY A 587 3.95 -35.54 37.97
N ASP A 588 3.76 -34.31 37.51
CA ASP A 588 4.28 -33.09 38.13
C ASP A 588 3.36 -32.52 39.24
N GLY A 589 2.13 -33.03 39.32
CA GLY A 589 1.11 -32.67 40.30
C GLY A 589 0.08 -31.65 39.83
N LEU A 590 0.12 -31.21 38.57
CA LEU A 590 -0.96 -30.53 37.87
C LEU A 590 -1.80 -31.56 37.10
N THR A 591 -3.07 -31.24 36.85
CA THR A 591 -3.90 -32.07 35.97
C THR A 591 -3.78 -31.56 34.54
N ASN A 592 -3.96 -32.42 33.54
CA ASN A 592 -3.88 -32.09 32.12
C ASN A 592 -4.75 -30.86 31.78
N ALA A 593 -6.00 -30.81 32.29
CA ALA A 593 -6.87 -29.66 32.10
C ALA A 593 -6.38 -28.39 32.82
N ALA A 594 -5.69 -28.51 33.96
CA ALA A 594 -5.10 -27.35 34.64
C ALA A 594 -3.89 -26.81 33.87
N GLU A 595 -3.06 -27.69 33.34
CA GLU A 595 -1.94 -27.35 32.49
C GLU A 595 -2.40 -26.60 31.24
N LEU A 596 -3.29 -27.19 30.44
CA LEU A 596 -3.74 -26.57 29.18
C LEU A 596 -4.58 -25.31 29.40
N ASN A 597 -5.59 -25.36 30.28
CA ASN A 597 -6.56 -24.27 30.40
C ASN A 597 -6.13 -23.12 31.32
N ARG A 598 -5.19 -23.34 32.24
CA ARG A 598 -4.84 -22.34 33.26
C ARG A 598 -3.37 -21.93 33.22
N HIS A 599 -2.46 -22.85 32.95
CA HIS A 599 -1.03 -22.62 33.15
C HIS A 599 -0.24 -22.52 31.84
N GLY A 600 -0.71 -23.15 30.77
CA GLY A 600 -0.06 -23.24 29.46
C GLY A 600 1.20 -24.13 29.44
N THR A 601 1.36 -25.01 30.43
CA THR A 601 2.50 -25.94 30.55
C THR A 601 2.29 -27.15 29.66
N ASP A 602 3.37 -27.89 29.38
CA ASP A 602 3.32 -29.05 28.48
C ASP A 602 2.96 -30.31 29.27
N VAL A 603 1.75 -30.84 29.02
CA VAL A 603 1.19 -32.05 29.68
C VAL A 603 2.06 -33.31 29.58
N ARG A 604 3.11 -33.30 28.74
CA ARG A 604 4.06 -34.41 28.58
C ARG A 604 5.43 -34.11 29.18
N LYS A 605 5.63 -32.96 29.82
CA LYS A 605 6.93 -32.48 30.29
C LYS A 605 6.83 -31.76 31.64
N ALA A 606 7.06 -32.54 32.69
CA ALA A 606 6.96 -32.12 34.10
C ALA A 606 7.83 -30.93 34.55
N ASP A 607 8.74 -30.43 33.72
CA ASP A 607 9.65 -29.29 33.98
C ASP A 607 9.82 -28.57 32.64
N THR A 608 9.01 -27.53 32.38
CA THR A 608 8.83 -26.89 31.08
C THR A 608 10.05 -26.05 30.67
N ASP A 609 10.69 -25.34 31.59
CA ASP A 609 11.85 -24.50 31.25
C ASP A 609 13.22 -25.14 31.51
N GLY A 610 13.25 -26.27 32.22
CA GLY A 610 14.44 -27.09 32.44
C GLY A 610 15.39 -26.58 33.52
N ASP A 611 14.92 -25.78 34.47
CA ASP A 611 15.73 -25.23 35.55
C ASP A 611 15.91 -26.21 36.74
N GLY A 612 15.08 -27.26 36.78
CA GLY A 612 15.08 -28.32 37.78
C GLY A 612 13.99 -28.24 38.84
N LEU A 613 13.08 -27.27 38.78
CA LEU A 613 11.78 -27.32 39.45
C LEU A 613 10.73 -27.91 38.50
N LEU A 614 9.76 -28.63 39.07
CA LEU A 614 8.63 -29.11 38.29
C LEU A 614 7.58 -27.99 38.14
N ASP A 615 6.83 -27.95 37.04
CA ASP A 615 5.87 -26.86 36.80
C ASP A 615 4.84 -26.77 37.93
N GLY A 616 4.34 -27.91 38.39
CA GLY A 616 3.49 -28.02 39.58
C GLY A 616 4.14 -27.52 40.88
N GLU A 617 5.45 -27.72 41.08
CA GLU A 617 6.17 -27.19 42.25
C GLU A 617 6.27 -25.66 42.19
N GLU A 618 6.61 -25.12 41.02
CA GLU A 618 6.70 -23.69 40.80
C GLU A 618 5.37 -23.00 41.04
N ILE A 619 4.28 -23.53 40.46
CA ILE A 619 2.95 -22.94 40.57
C ILE A 619 2.36 -23.09 41.97
N LEU A 620 2.44 -24.29 42.55
CA LEU A 620 1.71 -24.61 43.79
C LEU A 620 2.50 -24.28 45.07
N LEU A 621 3.84 -24.27 45.02
CA LEU A 621 4.68 -24.15 46.20
C LEU A 621 5.50 -22.86 46.24
N TYR A 622 6.18 -22.49 45.15
CA TYR A 622 7.17 -21.40 45.16
C TYR A 622 6.66 -20.08 44.58
N GLY A 623 5.69 -20.14 43.66
CA GLY A 623 5.16 -19.00 42.93
C GLY A 623 6.09 -18.46 41.83
N SER A 624 7.14 -19.22 41.47
CA SER A 624 8.01 -18.96 40.32
C SER A 624 7.31 -19.29 39.00
N SER A 625 7.97 -18.98 37.89
CA SER A 625 7.39 -19.07 36.54
C SER A 625 7.92 -20.30 35.79
N PRO A 626 7.07 -21.27 35.40
CA PRO A 626 7.50 -22.48 34.68
C PRO A 626 7.99 -22.28 33.24
N PHE A 627 8.00 -21.03 32.78
CA PHE A 627 8.50 -20.65 31.45
C PHE A 627 9.78 -19.81 31.51
N ILE A 628 10.29 -19.51 32.71
CA ILE A 628 11.40 -18.59 32.91
C ILE A 628 12.35 -19.17 33.94
N VAL A 629 13.46 -19.71 33.41
CA VAL A 629 14.55 -20.33 34.19
C VAL A 629 15.04 -19.50 35.39
N ASP A 630 14.85 -18.18 35.39
CA ASP A 630 15.26 -17.22 36.42
C ASP A 630 14.17 -16.14 36.54
N SER A 631 13.24 -16.33 37.48
CA SER A 631 11.98 -15.61 37.58
C SER A 631 12.14 -14.15 37.96
N ASP A 632 13.08 -13.83 38.84
CA ASP A 632 13.34 -12.45 39.24
C ASP A 632 14.41 -11.74 38.40
N GLY A 633 15.20 -12.50 37.63
CA GLY A 633 16.22 -12.01 36.71
C GLY A 633 17.44 -11.44 37.41
N ASP A 634 17.86 -11.99 38.54
CA ASP A 634 19.13 -11.64 39.20
C ASP A 634 20.32 -12.46 38.65
N GLY A 635 20.04 -13.55 37.93
CA GLY A 635 21.01 -14.40 37.25
C GLY A 635 21.36 -15.70 37.98
N ILE A 636 20.57 -16.12 38.98
CA ILE A 636 20.52 -17.51 39.49
C ILE A 636 19.21 -18.16 39.00
N PRO A 637 19.23 -19.40 38.49
CA PRO A 637 17.99 -20.10 38.16
C PRO A 637 17.18 -20.51 39.40
N ASP A 638 15.84 -20.56 39.31
CA ASP A 638 14.93 -20.70 40.46
C ASP A 638 15.15 -22.03 41.21
N GLY A 639 15.34 -23.14 40.50
CA GLY A 639 15.65 -24.43 41.11
C GLY A 639 16.92 -24.41 41.98
N PRO A 640 18.09 -23.99 41.46
CA PRO A 640 19.28 -23.73 42.25
C PRO A 640 19.08 -22.78 43.44
N GLU A 641 18.28 -21.74 43.32
CA GLU A 641 17.98 -20.84 44.45
C GLU A 641 17.36 -21.60 45.62
N ILE A 642 16.35 -22.43 45.34
CA ILE A 642 15.70 -23.25 46.36
C ILE A 642 16.62 -24.35 46.91
N PHE A 643 17.26 -25.13 46.03
CA PHE A 643 17.94 -26.37 46.43
C PHE A 643 19.40 -26.19 46.84
N ALA A 644 20.08 -25.15 46.33
CA ALA A 644 21.51 -24.94 46.56
C ALA A 644 21.80 -23.75 47.47
N TYR A 645 21.08 -22.63 47.32
CA TYR A 645 21.41 -21.37 47.99
C TYR A 645 20.45 -21.00 49.14
N GLY A 646 19.21 -21.52 49.11
CA GLY A 646 18.18 -21.21 50.09
C GLY A 646 17.60 -19.80 49.97
N THR A 647 17.71 -19.20 48.77
CA THR A 647 17.20 -17.87 48.43
C THR A 647 15.76 -17.94 47.92
N ASP A 648 15.11 -16.78 47.78
CA ASP A 648 13.71 -16.66 47.33
C ASP A 648 13.70 -16.28 45.83
N PRO A 649 13.23 -17.17 44.93
CA PRO A 649 13.33 -16.99 43.47
C PRO A 649 12.51 -15.84 42.89
N LEU A 650 11.75 -15.14 43.75
CA LEU A 650 10.98 -13.96 43.39
C LEU A 650 11.65 -12.65 43.84
N LYS A 651 12.86 -12.72 44.39
CA LYS A 651 13.56 -11.59 44.99
C LYS A 651 15.06 -11.63 44.72
N LYS A 652 15.47 -10.70 43.86
CA LYS A 652 16.89 -10.47 43.56
C LYS A 652 17.79 -10.27 44.77
N ASP A 653 17.24 -9.87 45.92
CA ASP A 653 17.94 -9.57 47.17
C ASP A 653 17.06 -10.17 48.29
N THR A 654 17.40 -11.38 48.72
CA THR A 654 16.58 -12.19 49.63
C THR A 654 16.50 -11.60 51.04
N ASP A 655 17.59 -10.99 51.53
CA ASP A 655 17.70 -10.49 52.91
C ASP A 655 17.61 -8.95 53.06
N PHE A 656 17.49 -8.25 51.93
CA PHE A 656 17.30 -6.82 51.80
C PHE A 656 18.46 -5.98 52.34
N ASP A 657 19.68 -6.39 52.07
CA ASP A 657 20.88 -5.69 52.49
C ASP A 657 21.46 -4.74 51.43
N GLY A 658 21.00 -4.88 50.19
CA GLY A 658 21.39 -4.07 49.04
C GLY A 658 22.36 -4.73 48.06
N LEU A 659 22.78 -5.98 48.30
CA LEU A 659 23.39 -6.85 47.29
C LEU A 659 22.34 -7.78 46.68
N THR A 660 22.58 -8.25 45.46
CA THR A 660 21.72 -9.30 44.89
C THR A 660 22.25 -10.67 45.26
N ASP A 661 21.38 -11.67 45.31
CA ASP A 661 21.74 -13.04 45.69
C ASP A 661 22.85 -13.58 44.77
N GLN A 662 22.76 -13.32 43.46
CA GLN A 662 23.85 -13.58 42.52
C GLN A 662 25.17 -12.90 42.88
N ALA A 663 25.13 -11.62 43.29
CA ALA A 663 26.33 -10.87 43.64
C ALA A 663 26.97 -11.45 44.91
N GLU A 664 26.16 -11.85 45.87
CA GLU A 664 26.64 -12.47 47.10
C GLU A 664 27.25 -13.85 46.84
N VAL A 665 26.56 -14.71 46.10
CA VAL A 665 27.04 -16.07 45.79
C VAL A 665 28.31 -16.06 44.92
N PHE A 666 28.34 -15.24 43.87
CA PHE A 666 29.38 -15.35 42.83
C PHE A 666 30.43 -14.24 42.85
N VAL A 667 30.20 -13.12 43.53
CA VAL A 667 31.11 -11.96 43.52
C VAL A 667 31.70 -11.69 44.91
N HIS A 668 30.87 -11.60 45.95
CA HIS A 668 31.28 -11.24 47.30
C HIS A 668 31.53 -12.45 48.21
N ASP A 669 30.97 -13.61 47.84
CA ASP A 669 31.03 -14.88 48.57
C ASP A 669 30.45 -14.73 50.01
N THR A 670 29.53 -13.78 50.22
CA THR A 670 28.74 -13.57 51.46
C THR A 670 27.55 -14.54 51.51
N ASP A 671 26.85 -14.61 52.66
CA ASP A 671 25.68 -15.49 52.79
C ASP A 671 24.41 -14.73 52.34
N PRO A 672 23.80 -15.08 51.19
CA PRO A 672 22.69 -14.33 50.60
C PRO A 672 21.39 -14.35 51.42
N THR A 673 21.39 -15.05 52.54
CA THR A 673 20.26 -15.11 53.48
C THR A 673 20.50 -14.30 54.75
N LYS A 674 21.65 -13.65 54.88
CA LYS A 674 22.06 -12.88 56.05
C LYS A 674 22.59 -11.50 55.66
N ALA A 675 21.76 -10.51 55.99
CA ALA A 675 22.08 -9.11 55.71
C ALA A 675 23.32 -8.54 56.43
N ASP A 676 24.06 -9.34 57.21
CA ASP A 676 25.26 -9.01 57.98
C ASP A 676 25.98 -10.35 58.21
N THR A 677 26.92 -10.68 57.33
CA THR A 677 27.57 -12.00 57.24
C THR A 677 28.52 -12.24 58.40
N ASP A 678 29.27 -11.24 58.84
CA ASP A 678 30.27 -11.37 59.92
C ASP A 678 29.75 -10.98 61.32
N GLY A 679 28.60 -10.33 61.38
CA GLY A 679 27.86 -10.03 62.61
C GLY A 679 28.40 -8.82 63.39
N ASP A 680 29.14 -7.91 62.76
CA ASP A 680 29.65 -6.70 63.40
C ASP A 680 28.57 -5.60 63.57
N GLY A 681 27.46 -5.74 62.84
CA GLY A 681 26.29 -4.88 62.84
C GLY A 681 26.24 -3.82 61.73
N ILE A 682 27.12 -3.88 60.73
CA ILE A 682 26.98 -3.27 59.41
C ILE A 682 26.41 -4.32 58.45
N LYS A 683 25.67 -3.88 57.43
CA LYS A 683 25.16 -4.79 56.39
C LYS A 683 26.18 -4.98 55.28
N ASP A 684 26.26 -6.18 54.69
CA ASP A 684 27.26 -6.48 53.65
C ASP A 684 27.16 -5.52 52.46
N GLY A 685 25.93 -5.20 52.03
CA GLY A 685 25.68 -4.19 51.02
C GLY A 685 26.16 -2.78 51.40
N LEU A 686 26.08 -2.38 52.68
CA LEU A 686 26.61 -1.08 53.12
C LEU A 686 28.14 -1.07 53.17
N GLU A 687 28.73 -2.16 53.62
CA GLU A 687 30.17 -2.37 53.64
C GLU A 687 30.74 -2.31 52.24
N PHE A 688 30.13 -3.00 51.28
CA PHE A 688 30.56 -2.97 49.90
C PHE A 688 30.28 -1.62 49.21
N LEU A 689 29.06 -1.06 49.31
CA LEU A 689 28.69 0.13 48.53
C LEU A 689 29.28 1.42 49.12
N LEU A 690 29.22 1.59 50.44
CA LEU A 690 29.50 2.87 51.11
C LEU A 690 30.86 2.88 51.81
N TRP A 691 31.12 1.91 52.68
CA TRP A 691 32.27 1.96 53.59
C TRP A 691 33.56 1.37 53.01
N LYS A 692 33.44 0.51 51.99
CA LYS A 692 34.55 -0.20 51.35
C LYS A 692 35.35 -1.07 52.35
N THR A 693 34.67 -1.65 53.33
CA THR A 693 35.17 -2.68 54.25
C THR A 693 34.96 -4.07 53.65
N ASP A 694 35.53 -5.11 54.25
CA ASP A 694 35.35 -6.51 53.82
C ASP A 694 34.19 -7.11 54.64
N PRO A 695 33.03 -7.46 54.03
CA PRO A 695 31.84 -7.97 54.74
C PRO A 695 31.98 -9.28 55.51
N LYS A 696 33.21 -9.76 55.64
CA LYS A 696 33.60 -11.02 56.27
C LYS A 696 34.61 -10.83 57.38
N ASP A 697 35.14 -9.63 57.55
CA ASP A 697 36.13 -9.31 58.58
C ASP A 697 35.57 -8.20 59.49
N PRO A 698 35.08 -8.55 60.70
CA PRO A 698 34.38 -7.61 61.56
C PRO A 698 35.32 -6.56 62.21
N ASP A 699 36.64 -6.68 62.00
CA ASP A 699 37.68 -5.81 62.54
C ASP A 699 38.85 -5.79 61.52
N MET A 700 38.77 -4.85 60.58
CA MET A 700 39.56 -4.82 59.35
C MET A 700 41.05 -4.52 59.59
N ASP A 701 41.40 -3.77 60.63
CA ASP A 701 42.80 -3.47 60.98
C ASP A 701 43.33 -4.22 62.21
N ARG A 702 42.45 -4.92 62.92
CA ARG A 702 42.73 -5.88 64.00
C ARG A 702 43.30 -5.24 65.25
N ASP A 703 42.82 -4.05 65.57
CA ASP A 703 43.19 -3.34 66.77
C ASP A 703 42.29 -3.67 67.98
N GLY A 704 41.20 -4.39 67.74
CA GLY A 704 40.22 -4.83 68.73
C GLY A 704 38.94 -4.01 68.78
N LEU A 705 38.82 -2.96 67.98
CA LEU A 705 37.61 -2.19 67.75
C LEU A 705 36.96 -2.66 66.44
N ASN A 706 35.67 -3.01 66.48
CA ASN A 706 35.00 -3.50 65.27
C ASN A 706 34.65 -2.35 64.31
N ASP A 707 34.58 -2.64 63.01
CA ASP A 707 34.38 -1.64 61.95
C ASP A 707 33.18 -0.74 62.22
N ARG A 708 32.07 -1.32 62.72
CA ARG A 708 30.89 -0.55 63.15
C ARG A 708 31.20 0.51 64.20
N LEU A 709 31.94 0.17 65.25
CA LEU A 709 32.27 1.11 66.33
C LEU A 709 33.18 2.22 65.81
N GLU A 710 34.15 1.88 64.99
CA GLU A 710 35.04 2.83 64.33
C GLU A 710 34.25 3.81 63.45
N ILE A 711 33.41 3.28 62.55
CA ILE A 711 32.64 4.07 61.60
C ILE A 711 31.58 4.92 62.29
N TYR A 712 30.79 4.36 63.22
CA TYR A 712 29.60 5.03 63.75
C TYR A 712 29.85 5.77 65.07
N VAL A 713 30.74 5.27 65.93
CA VAL A 713 30.95 5.78 67.30
C VAL A 713 32.21 6.62 67.39
N TYR A 714 33.37 6.07 67.07
CA TYR A 714 34.67 6.69 67.36
C TYR A 714 35.21 7.56 66.21
N LYS A 715 34.74 7.33 64.98
CA LYS A 715 35.15 8.05 63.75
C LYS A 715 36.64 7.86 63.41
N THR A 716 37.19 6.71 63.75
CA THR A 716 38.54 6.25 63.42
C THR A 716 38.58 5.65 62.01
N ASP A 717 39.78 5.45 61.45
CA ASP A 717 39.96 4.86 60.13
C ASP A 717 40.12 3.34 60.26
N VAL A 718 39.13 2.57 59.78
CA VAL A 718 39.05 1.09 59.80
C VAL A 718 40.21 0.34 59.13
N ARG A 719 41.25 1.05 58.69
CA ARG A 719 42.45 0.50 58.05
C ARG A 719 43.74 0.99 58.70
N ASP A 720 43.66 1.89 59.67
CA ASP A 720 44.79 2.49 60.38
C ASP A 720 44.58 2.26 61.88
N PRO A 721 45.23 1.25 62.48
CA PRO A 721 44.95 0.83 63.86
C PRO A 721 45.44 1.83 64.93
N ASP A 722 45.86 3.03 64.52
CA ASP A 722 46.42 4.13 65.32
C ASP A 722 46.14 5.45 64.56
N SER A 723 44.91 5.95 64.68
CA SER A 723 44.35 7.02 63.84
C SER A 723 45.03 8.38 64.06
N ASP A 724 45.48 8.66 65.29
CA ASP A 724 46.14 9.92 65.63
C ASP A 724 47.69 9.85 65.61
N ARG A 725 48.23 8.64 65.50
CA ARG A 725 49.65 8.32 65.35
C ARG A 725 50.49 8.63 66.58
N ASP A 726 49.89 8.57 67.75
CA ASP A 726 50.56 8.75 69.03
C ASP A 726 51.28 7.48 69.52
N ARG A 727 50.96 6.33 68.92
CA ARG A 727 51.44 4.95 69.19
C ARG A 727 50.63 4.13 70.20
N LEU A 728 49.47 4.59 70.63
CA LEU A 728 48.41 3.73 71.15
C LEU A 728 47.53 3.29 69.99
N LEU A 729 46.95 2.09 70.10
CA LEU A 729 45.99 1.64 69.09
C LEU A 729 44.61 2.16 69.44
N ASP A 730 43.77 2.46 68.45
CA ASP A 730 42.45 3.06 68.70
C ASP A 730 41.60 2.16 69.63
N GLY A 731 41.63 0.85 69.39
CA GLY A 731 41.03 -0.17 70.25
C GLY A 731 41.64 -0.22 71.66
N GLU A 732 42.94 0.00 71.83
CA GLU A 732 43.59 0.04 73.15
C GLU A 732 43.20 1.31 73.92
N GLU A 733 43.13 2.44 73.23
CA GLU A 733 42.67 3.71 73.77
C GLU A 733 41.24 3.63 74.28
N VAL A 734 40.34 3.05 73.49
CA VAL A 734 38.93 2.91 73.85
C VAL A 734 38.71 1.85 74.93
N LEU A 735 39.28 0.65 74.76
CA LEU A 735 38.94 -0.51 75.59
C LEU A 735 39.77 -0.59 76.88
N VAL A 736 40.98 -0.02 76.90
CA VAL A 736 41.93 -0.15 78.02
C VAL A 736 42.13 1.17 78.76
N TYR A 737 42.43 2.25 78.05
CA TYR A 737 42.88 3.50 78.68
C TYR A 737 41.77 4.54 78.86
N GLY A 738 40.69 4.46 78.08
CA GLY A 738 39.61 5.44 78.06
C GLY A 738 40.01 6.79 77.46
N THR A 739 41.06 6.85 76.63
CA THR A 739 41.51 8.05 75.90
C THR A 739 40.73 8.21 74.59
N GLN A 740 40.92 9.34 73.89
CA GLN A 740 40.24 9.66 72.63
C GLN A 740 41.13 9.28 71.43
N PRO A 741 40.72 8.31 70.59
CA PRO A 741 41.58 7.76 69.52
C PRO A 741 41.87 8.70 68.33
N LEU A 742 41.38 9.94 68.38
CA LEU A 742 41.62 10.96 67.38
C LEU A 742 42.40 12.16 67.95
N ASP A 743 42.79 12.09 69.23
CA ASP A 743 43.41 13.17 69.96
C ASP A 743 44.67 12.67 70.69
N PRO A 744 45.88 12.97 70.18
CA PRO A 744 47.11 12.41 70.70
C PRO A 744 47.53 12.96 72.07
N ASP A 745 46.67 13.79 72.70
CA ASP A 745 46.81 14.42 74.02
C ASP A 745 45.38 14.70 74.55
N THR A 746 44.71 13.64 75.04
CA THR A 746 43.28 13.64 75.40
C THR A 746 42.93 14.70 76.46
N ASP A 747 43.85 14.96 77.40
CA ASP A 747 43.60 15.89 78.50
C ASP A 747 44.14 17.32 78.26
N GLY A 748 44.93 17.50 77.20
CA GLY A 748 45.43 18.78 76.71
C GLY A 748 46.52 19.39 77.58
N ASP A 749 47.26 18.60 78.35
CA ASP A 749 48.31 19.05 79.25
C ASP A 749 49.70 19.21 78.59
N LEU A 750 49.81 18.90 77.29
CA LEU A 750 50.99 18.90 76.43
C LEU A 750 51.86 17.63 76.52
N TYR A 751 51.43 16.59 77.22
CA TYR A 751 52.02 15.25 77.16
C TYR A 751 51.07 14.30 76.43
N GLY A 752 51.52 13.71 75.33
CA GLY A 752 50.63 12.81 74.58
C GLY A 752 50.35 11.48 75.29
N ASP A 753 49.19 10.90 75.00
CA ASP A 753 48.60 9.80 75.76
C ASP A 753 49.54 8.59 75.82
N ALA A 754 50.10 8.16 74.68
CA ALA A 754 51.10 7.10 74.61
C ALA A 754 52.33 7.35 75.49
N TYR A 755 52.77 8.60 75.58
CA TYR A 755 53.92 8.98 76.39
C TYR A 755 53.60 8.91 77.88
N GLU A 756 52.38 9.30 78.26
CA GLU A 756 51.89 9.22 79.63
C GLU A 756 51.72 7.79 80.10
N VAL A 757 51.09 6.95 79.28
CA VAL A 757 50.96 5.51 79.50
C VAL A 757 52.33 4.84 79.68
N ASP A 758 53.31 5.12 78.80
CA ASP A 758 54.67 4.55 78.89
C ASP A 758 55.42 5.03 80.15
N ARG A 759 55.08 6.22 80.67
CA ARG A 759 55.67 6.81 81.90
C ARG A 759 54.87 6.53 83.17
N GLY A 760 53.71 5.91 83.06
CA GLY A 760 52.82 5.57 84.16
C GLY A 760 52.11 6.77 84.80
N SER A 761 51.90 7.85 84.04
CA SER A 761 50.88 8.87 84.37
C SER A 761 49.51 8.49 83.80
N ASP A 762 48.46 9.14 84.30
CA ASP A 762 47.07 8.98 83.86
C ASP A 762 46.76 9.94 82.69
N PRO A 763 46.58 9.44 81.45
CA PRO A 763 46.42 10.24 80.23
C PRO A 763 45.08 11.00 80.13
N ASN A 764 44.19 10.83 81.11
CA ASN A 764 42.88 11.49 81.14
C ASN A 764 42.79 12.60 82.19
N ASN A 765 43.92 13.01 82.78
CA ASN A 765 43.94 13.88 83.93
C ASN A 765 45.06 14.92 83.84
N PRO A 766 44.73 16.19 83.52
CA PRO A 766 45.72 17.22 83.16
C PRO A 766 46.56 17.72 84.35
N LEU A 767 46.39 17.10 85.52
CA LEU A 767 47.20 17.30 86.72
C LEU A 767 48.20 16.16 86.94
N SER A 768 48.14 15.10 86.15
CA SER A 768 48.95 13.89 86.26
C SER A 768 50.18 13.93 85.35
N THR A 769 51.08 14.89 85.54
CA THR A 769 52.22 15.00 84.61
C THR A 769 53.28 13.90 84.79
N PRO A 770 53.92 13.41 83.70
CA PRO A 770 55.08 12.51 83.76
C PRO A 770 56.25 13.08 84.57
N VAL A 771 56.76 12.34 85.56
CA VAL A 771 57.80 12.85 86.47
C VAL A 771 59.15 13.04 85.73
N PRO A 772 59.83 14.21 85.82
CA PRO A 772 61.13 14.42 85.18
C PRO A 772 62.23 13.55 85.82
N VAL A 773 62.82 12.62 85.04
CA VAL A 773 63.91 11.77 85.54
C VAL A 773 65.23 12.56 85.60
N LEU A 774 65.59 13.03 86.81
CA LEU A 774 66.94 13.47 87.17
C LEU A 774 67.74 12.27 87.70
N GLY A 775 68.58 11.67 86.86
CA GLY A 775 69.70 10.81 87.28
C GLY A 775 69.45 9.30 87.39
N ASN A 776 70.05 8.57 86.44
CA ASN A 776 70.62 7.21 86.53
C ASN A 776 70.03 6.23 87.56
N LEU A 777 69.28 5.23 87.07
CA LEU A 777 69.30 3.80 87.44
C LEU A 777 68.35 3.09 86.44
N GLY A 778 68.85 2.19 85.59
CA GLY A 778 68.00 1.38 84.70
C GLY A 778 67.38 0.18 85.43
N PRO A 779 66.95 -0.88 84.73
CA PRO A 779 66.20 -0.97 83.47
C PRO A 779 64.71 -1.27 83.75
N MET A 780 63.83 -1.42 82.75
CA MET A 780 62.93 -2.58 82.63
C MET A 780 62.38 -2.74 81.19
N PRO A 781 62.20 -3.98 80.72
CA PRO A 781 61.70 -4.28 79.38
C PRO A 781 60.17 -4.12 79.33
N ARG A 782 59.63 -3.71 78.17
CA ARG A 782 58.21 -3.88 77.83
C ARG A 782 57.85 -5.36 77.99
N VAL A 783 57.11 -5.67 79.06
CA VAL A 783 56.50 -6.98 79.25
C VAL A 783 55.15 -6.90 78.57
N TRP A 784 55.06 -7.53 77.40
CA TRP A 784 53.81 -7.94 76.78
C TRP A 784 52.94 -8.62 77.84
N ARG A 785 51.78 -8.05 78.13
CA ARG A 785 50.77 -8.68 78.97
C ARG A 785 49.59 -8.99 78.09
N GLU A 786 49.68 -10.11 77.38
CA GLU A 786 48.50 -10.82 76.89
C GLU A 786 47.59 -11.07 78.10
N MET A 787 46.41 -10.45 78.11
CA MET A 787 45.27 -10.93 78.88
C MET A 787 44.07 -11.05 77.93
N PRO A 788 43.34 -12.17 78.00
CA PRO A 788 42.17 -12.40 77.17
C PRO A 788 40.99 -11.58 77.70
N VAL A 789 40.33 -10.79 76.84
CA VAL A 789 39.05 -10.18 77.18
C VAL A 789 37.95 -11.13 76.74
N THR A 790 37.38 -11.83 77.72
CA THR A 790 36.04 -12.42 77.63
C THR A 790 35.01 -11.33 77.90
N ASP A 791 33.99 -11.25 77.03
CA ASP A 791 32.67 -10.63 77.19
C ASP A 791 32.46 -9.69 78.40
N ILE A 792 32.42 -8.39 78.14
CA ILE A 792 31.79 -7.40 79.03
C ILE A 792 30.70 -6.66 78.24
N LEU A 793 29.46 -7.11 78.38
CA LEU A 793 28.26 -6.35 78.04
C LEU A 793 28.11 -5.14 78.98
N PRO A 794 27.85 -3.92 78.48
CA PRO A 794 27.35 -2.80 79.30
C PRO A 794 25.83 -2.90 79.55
N PRO A 795 25.32 -2.32 80.65
CA PRO A 795 23.93 -2.45 81.06
C PRO A 795 22.96 -1.59 80.25
N VAL A 796 21.79 -2.17 80.02
CA VAL A 796 20.52 -1.57 79.56
C VAL A 796 20.28 -0.18 80.19
N LEU A 797 20.21 0.85 79.35
CA LEU A 797 19.49 2.09 79.64
C LEU A 797 18.06 1.97 79.08
N LYS A 798 17.08 2.23 79.95
CA LYS A 798 15.65 2.33 79.59
C LYS A 798 15.35 3.58 78.77
#